data_AF-A0A530CNV7-F1
#
_entry.id   AF-A0A530CNV7-F1
#
_cell.length_a   1.000
_cell.length_b   1.000
_cell.length_c   1.000
_cell.angle_alpha   90.00
_cell.angle_beta   90.00
_cell.angle_gamma   90.00
#
_symmetry.space_group_name_H-M   'P 1'
#
loop_
_entity.id
_entity.type
_entity.pdbx_description
1 polymer ?
#
loop_
_entity_poly.entity_id
_entity_poly.type
_entity_poly.pdbx_seq_one_letter_code
_entity_poly.pdbx_strand_id
1 'polypeptide(L)'
;MSQQESVRILTRIFRATSGARPVLLLGAGASFSSGVPTAAESVKRLAKRVYAEQVLGGAVPPEQVRLTEWQTWLHDQIWYLKGDDRLAENFPLVVQHLLKPAEYRKQLLLDLINPTNGIGKGYHRLAELVVKGLVSTILTTNFDTCLPAALGAVRHHIGHIAEVNRQSGDLNEFSLYAKAQIVWLHGRAEQYSDKNLVEEVQQLDSELVGKLIPLLADSPLVVIGYRGSEPSIMEHLLRDGAAPTNKFKNGVYWCVRQGETLHPNVEAFRRQIGSNFEALEIDGFDELLDQLSRGLKSEDRYLHAAAKGASASVAFDDQPVAEAAVADLDHDLMIATLKEYCEKLGRPPVTTETLPGLLREQGLLVQRDGKEMPTSGCVLLFGREPQRWFPHAVISTSIGGKKRRVFEGNLITQHRDLIEWLGEKDANPVLKVKKRTTHDERPAYPERALVELLVNMLVHRDYGRSDPALIVVSPGENVRFSNPGGLPDSVVAQLELDNGGRFKPRAEVSALRNRALCDIFFGIRAMERAGTGLVDVEHMLADHGGETEFTNDAPGGRFTAVVRQPAASAGSKSVARDERHTEVYVLNFIPFVSIPDTISVVKLTGPWRDRPTHLPLDEAGTFTVQADQYVWSFAPLPILLAVFGSYADKSASRAWRRSEIEADPDRRRVLSWLLRKHFERHLRGFALRGLVLEEGKNRGRRAYFEGNAARARCYVYDSPARKNIQRWVVKQRGPDGYKAWFENEGFGYEVTQMDGIWGIRIKPFYMFTGRDAKKPLPSFARTARATRRMKLDRNQNVENDLTFWGRFLSQGAQTINLGQQHVDDLILGGTFVSVEVIEEESGGAADQRSNPKAA
;
A
#
# COMPACT_ATOMS: atom_id res chain seq x y z
N MET A 1 -8.89 -23.37 -30.87
CA MET A 1 -8.85 -21.96 -31.36
C MET A 1 -7.84 -21.25 -30.49
N SER A 2 -6.99 -20.35 -30.98
CA SER A 2 -6.02 -19.72 -30.05
C SER A 2 -6.72 -18.70 -29.12
N GLN A 3 -6.24 -18.51 -27.88
CA GLN A 3 -6.77 -17.46 -26.99
C GLN A 3 -6.78 -16.07 -27.65
N GLN A 4 -5.78 -15.74 -28.46
CA GLN A 4 -5.73 -14.45 -29.16
C GLN A 4 -6.93 -14.25 -30.10
N GLU A 5 -7.42 -15.33 -30.71
CA GLU A 5 -8.58 -15.31 -31.58
C GLU A 5 -9.87 -15.18 -30.77
N SER A 6 -9.99 -15.93 -29.67
CA SER A 6 -11.08 -15.78 -28.68
C SER A 6 -11.21 -14.33 -28.18
N VAL A 7 -10.08 -13.70 -27.83
CA VAL A 7 -10.04 -12.31 -27.35
C VAL A 7 -10.46 -11.33 -28.45
N ARG A 8 -10.09 -11.56 -29.72
CA ARG A 8 -10.51 -10.69 -30.84
C ARG A 8 -12.03 -10.75 -31.04
N ILE A 9 -12.63 -11.94 -30.94
CA ILE A 9 -14.08 -12.12 -31.05
C ILE A 9 -14.79 -11.38 -29.91
N LEU A 10 -14.35 -11.59 -28.67
CA LEU A 10 -14.92 -10.91 -27.50
C LEU A 10 -14.71 -9.40 -27.54
N THR A 11 -13.54 -8.93 -27.99
CA THR A 11 -13.29 -7.49 -28.17
C THR A 11 -14.33 -6.88 -29.11
N ARG A 12 -14.69 -7.54 -30.23
CA ARG A 12 -15.72 -7.04 -31.15
C ARG A 12 -17.09 -6.94 -30.47
N ILE A 13 -17.44 -7.92 -29.64
CA ILE A 13 -18.73 -7.98 -28.95
C ILE A 13 -18.84 -6.85 -27.91
N PHE A 14 -17.77 -6.57 -27.18
CA PHE A 14 -17.75 -5.61 -26.07
C PHE A 14 -17.49 -4.16 -26.49
N ARG A 15 -17.31 -3.86 -27.79
CA ARG A 15 -17.13 -2.48 -28.27
C ARG A 15 -18.32 -1.59 -27.92
N ALA A 16 -18.06 -0.31 -27.68
CA ALA A 16 -19.10 0.67 -27.38
C ALA A 16 -20.11 0.83 -28.53
N THR A 17 -19.65 0.61 -29.77
CA THR A 17 -20.47 0.66 -31.00
C THR A 17 -21.38 -0.55 -31.20
N SER A 18 -21.26 -1.60 -30.38
CA SER A 18 -22.11 -2.78 -30.47
C SER A 18 -23.55 -2.45 -30.07
N GLY A 19 -24.50 -2.87 -30.92
CA GLY A 19 -25.94 -2.60 -30.74
C GLY A 19 -26.52 -3.19 -29.44
N ALA A 20 -25.96 -4.30 -28.95
CA ALA A 20 -26.39 -4.99 -27.73
C ALA A 20 -25.20 -5.16 -26.76
N ARG A 21 -25.48 -5.08 -25.45
CA ARG A 21 -24.46 -5.28 -24.41
C ARG A 21 -24.33 -6.77 -24.07
N PRO A 22 -23.12 -7.30 -23.88
CA PRO A 22 -22.97 -8.67 -23.45
C PRO A 22 -23.50 -8.90 -22.03
N VAL A 23 -24.18 -10.01 -21.85
CA VAL A 23 -24.52 -10.57 -20.54
C VAL A 23 -23.42 -11.57 -20.17
N LEU A 24 -22.82 -11.41 -19.00
CA LEU A 24 -21.84 -12.37 -18.50
C LEU A 24 -22.51 -13.41 -17.62
N LEU A 25 -22.14 -14.68 -17.76
CA LEU A 25 -22.44 -15.74 -16.80
C LEU A 25 -21.13 -16.26 -16.21
N LEU A 26 -20.94 -16.01 -14.91
CA LEU A 26 -19.74 -16.40 -14.17
C LEU A 26 -20.03 -17.63 -13.31
N GLY A 27 -19.15 -18.63 -13.42
CA GLY A 27 -19.14 -19.80 -12.54
C GLY A 27 -17.91 -19.86 -11.63
N ALA A 28 -17.82 -20.91 -10.83
CA ALA A 28 -16.83 -21.03 -9.75
C ALA A 28 -15.38 -20.99 -10.25
N GLY A 29 -15.14 -21.32 -11.52
CA GLY A 29 -13.82 -21.21 -12.15
C GLY A 29 -13.29 -19.78 -12.25
N ALA A 30 -14.14 -18.75 -12.18
CA ALA A 30 -13.72 -17.35 -12.18
C ALA A 30 -13.04 -16.93 -10.85
N SER A 31 -13.41 -17.56 -9.74
CA SER A 31 -12.90 -17.22 -8.40
C SER A 31 -11.72 -18.08 -7.94
N PHE A 32 -11.28 -19.03 -8.78
CA PHE A 32 -10.22 -19.98 -8.42
C PHE A 32 -8.89 -19.30 -8.04
N SER A 33 -8.47 -18.27 -8.79
CA SER A 33 -7.23 -17.53 -8.50
C SER A 33 -7.31 -16.72 -7.19
N SER A 34 -8.52 -16.34 -6.78
CA SER A 34 -8.81 -15.65 -5.51
C SER A 34 -8.79 -16.60 -4.29
N GLY A 35 -8.52 -17.89 -4.54
CA GLY A 35 -8.42 -18.92 -3.50
C GLY A 35 -9.75 -19.59 -3.13
N VAL A 36 -10.83 -19.26 -3.85
CA VAL A 36 -12.14 -19.93 -3.70
C VAL A 36 -12.12 -21.24 -4.48
N PRO A 37 -12.37 -22.40 -3.84
CA PRO A 37 -12.30 -23.69 -4.50
C PRO A 37 -13.47 -23.92 -5.47
N THR A 38 -13.23 -24.66 -6.55
CA THR A 38 -14.29 -25.15 -7.45
C THR A 38 -15.14 -26.22 -6.77
N ALA A 39 -16.34 -26.53 -7.27
CA ALA A 39 -17.22 -27.55 -6.67
C ALA A 39 -16.52 -28.89 -6.39
N ALA A 40 -15.71 -29.39 -7.34
CA ALA A 40 -14.93 -30.62 -7.15
C ALA A 40 -13.86 -30.48 -6.05
N GLU A 41 -13.17 -29.34 -5.98
CA GLU A 41 -12.17 -29.07 -4.94
C GLU A 41 -12.83 -28.87 -3.57
N SER A 42 -14.00 -28.24 -3.52
CA SER A 42 -14.82 -28.10 -2.32
C SER A 42 -15.24 -29.46 -1.78
N VAL A 43 -15.66 -30.40 -2.63
CA VAL A 43 -15.94 -31.79 -2.23
C VAL A 43 -14.72 -32.43 -1.57
N LYS A 44 -13.53 -32.28 -2.17
CA LYS A 44 -12.28 -32.83 -1.58
C LYS A 44 -11.98 -32.22 -0.22
N ARG A 45 -12.04 -30.89 -0.10
CA ARG A 45 -11.74 -30.17 1.15
C ARG A 45 -12.74 -30.52 2.25
N LEU A 46 -14.04 -30.52 1.93
CA LEU A 46 -15.10 -30.86 2.87
C LEU A 46 -15.01 -32.32 3.31
N ALA A 47 -14.90 -33.26 2.37
CA ALA A 47 -14.81 -34.68 2.70
C ALA A 47 -13.56 -34.98 3.55
N LYS A 48 -12.40 -34.40 3.21
CA LYS A 48 -11.16 -34.57 3.98
C LYS A 48 -11.29 -34.01 5.41
N ARG A 49 -11.93 -32.84 5.56
CA ARG A 49 -12.15 -32.20 6.86
C ARG A 49 -13.14 -32.97 7.73
N VAL A 50 -14.28 -33.37 7.17
CA VAL A 50 -15.27 -34.21 7.85
C VAL A 50 -14.66 -35.55 8.26
N TYR A 51 -13.86 -36.18 7.40
CA TYR A 51 -13.16 -37.41 7.73
C TYR A 51 -12.17 -37.23 8.90
N ALA A 52 -11.37 -36.17 8.88
CA ALA A 52 -10.42 -35.87 9.96
C ALA A 52 -11.14 -35.61 11.30
N GLU A 53 -12.21 -34.83 11.29
CA GLU A 53 -12.91 -34.39 12.49
C GLU A 53 -13.83 -35.48 13.05
N GLN A 54 -14.65 -36.12 12.20
CA GLN A 54 -15.69 -37.05 12.63
C GLN A 54 -15.25 -38.52 12.64
N VAL A 55 -14.38 -38.93 11.71
CA VAL A 55 -13.93 -40.34 11.62
C VAL A 55 -12.64 -40.58 12.40
N LEU A 56 -11.67 -39.66 12.31
CA LEU A 56 -10.40 -39.74 13.06
C LEU A 56 -10.42 -39.02 14.41
N GLY A 57 -11.57 -38.43 14.80
CA GLY A 57 -11.76 -37.77 16.09
C GLY A 57 -10.88 -36.52 16.30
N GLY A 58 -10.40 -35.88 15.22
CA GLY A 58 -9.58 -34.68 15.28
C GLY A 58 -8.11 -34.91 15.67
N ALA A 59 -7.66 -36.16 15.81
CA ALA A 59 -6.27 -36.49 16.20
C ALA A 59 -5.24 -36.16 15.09
N VAL A 60 -5.69 -36.07 13.84
CA VAL A 60 -4.86 -35.78 12.67
C VAL A 60 -5.42 -34.54 11.97
N PRO A 61 -4.62 -33.47 11.78
CA PRO A 61 -5.05 -32.30 11.02
C PRO A 61 -5.47 -32.69 9.59
N PRO A 62 -6.48 -32.01 8.99
CA PRO A 62 -6.92 -32.30 7.63
C PRO A 62 -5.78 -32.33 6.60
N GLU A 63 -4.72 -31.54 6.79
CA GLU A 63 -3.55 -31.50 5.90
C GLU A 63 -2.77 -32.82 5.88
N GLN A 64 -2.74 -33.56 6.99
CA GLN A 64 -1.94 -34.77 7.20
C GLN A 64 -2.69 -36.07 6.88
N VAL A 65 -3.99 -36.00 6.56
CA VAL A 65 -4.79 -37.17 6.15
C VAL A 65 -4.35 -37.66 4.77
N ARG A 66 -4.08 -38.98 4.63
CA ARG A 66 -3.61 -39.57 3.37
C ARG A 66 -4.72 -39.54 2.33
N LEU A 67 -4.34 -39.28 1.07
CA LEU A 67 -5.28 -39.10 -0.04
C LEU A 67 -6.19 -40.32 -0.26
N THR A 68 -5.67 -41.54 -0.07
CA THR A 68 -6.41 -42.79 -0.26
C THR A 68 -7.43 -43.07 0.85
N GLU A 69 -7.24 -42.54 2.06
CA GLU A 69 -8.07 -42.90 3.24
C GLU A 69 -9.45 -42.25 3.17
N TRP A 70 -9.50 -40.92 3.04
CA TRP A 70 -10.76 -40.20 2.94
C TRP A 70 -11.47 -40.49 1.60
N GLN A 71 -10.73 -40.76 0.52
CA GLN A 71 -11.32 -41.13 -0.77
C GLN A 71 -12.05 -42.47 -0.67
N THR A 72 -11.43 -43.50 -0.09
CA THR A 72 -12.10 -44.81 0.09
C THR A 72 -13.37 -44.65 0.92
N TRP A 73 -13.29 -43.91 2.02
CA TRP A 73 -14.46 -43.63 2.87
C TRP A 73 -15.58 -42.89 2.15
N LEU A 74 -15.24 -41.91 1.30
CA LEU A 74 -16.24 -41.16 0.52
C LEU A 74 -16.88 -42.06 -0.56
N HIS A 75 -16.10 -42.92 -1.22
CA HIS A 75 -16.59 -43.87 -2.22
C HIS A 75 -17.51 -44.95 -1.63
N ASP A 76 -17.34 -45.29 -0.35
CA ASP A 76 -18.17 -46.25 0.37
C ASP A 76 -19.54 -45.68 0.79
N GLN A 77 -19.77 -44.37 0.63
CA GLN A 77 -21.06 -43.77 0.94
C GLN A 77 -22.14 -44.20 -0.06
N ILE A 78 -23.30 -44.64 0.43
CA ILE A 78 -24.41 -45.16 -0.39
C ILE A 78 -24.95 -44.11 -1.38
N TRP A 79 -24.90 -42.83 -0.99
CA TRP A 79 -25.40 -41.72 -1.79
C TRP A 79 -24.36 -41.16 -2.78
N TYR A 80 -23.10 -41.61 -2.73
CA TYR A 80 -22.02 -41.04 -3.56
C TYR A 80 -22.12 -41.47 -5.03
N LEU A 81 -22.03 -40.50 -5.93
CA LEU A 81 -21.99 -40.71 -7.38
C LEU A 81 -20.58 -41.11 -7.80
N LYS A 82 -20.41 -42.34 -8.26
CA LYS A 82 -19.11 -42.91 -8.69
C LYS A 82 -18.64 -42.32 -10.03
N GLY A 83 -17.32 -42.12 -10.13
CA GLY A 83 -16.64 -41.56 -11.30
C GLY A 83 -15.80 -40.34 -10.91
N ASP A 84 -14.50 -40.34 -11.24
CA ASP A 84 -13.58 -39.23 -10.91
C ASP A 84 -13.96 -37.91 -11.62
N ASP A 85 -14.64 -38.02 -12.77
CA ASP A 85 -15.18 -36.93 -13.57
C ASP A 85 -16.46 -36.33 -12.98
N ARG A 86 -17.15 -37.06 -12.10
CA ARG A 86 -18.43 -36.67 -11.46
C ARG A 86 -18.27 -36.10 -10.05
N LEU A 87 -17.03 -35.86 -9.62
CA LEU A 87 -16.74 -35.37 -8.26
C LEU A 87 -17.45 -34.02 -7.96
N ALA A 88 -17.59 -33.14 -8.96
CA ALA A 88 -18.31 -31.87 -8.79
C ALA A 88 -19.81 -32.07 -8.51
N GLU A 89 -20.44 -33.08 -9.12
CA GLU A 89 -21.87 -33.40 -8.92
C GLU A 89 -22.16 -33.90 -7.51
N ASN A 90 -21.14 -34.34 -6.78
CA ASN A 90 -21.27 -34.77 -5.39
C ASN A 90 -21.35 -33.60 -4.40
N PHE A 91 -21.13 -32.34 -4.83
CA PHE A 91 -21.14 -31.19 -3.91
C PHE A 91 -22.46 -31.02 -3.15
N PRO A 92 -23.65 -31.02 -3.79
CA PRO A 92 -24.92 -30.93 -3.07
C PRO A 92 -25.12 -32.10 -2.10
N LEU A 93 -24.71 -33.31 -2.50
CA LEU A 93 -24.84 -34.52 -1.70
C LEU A 93 -23.95 -34.47 -0.45
N VAL A 94 -22.72 -33.97 -0.57
CA VAL A 94 -21.81 -33.72 0.56
C VAL A 94 -22.42 -32.72 1.53
N VAL A 95 -22.98 -31.61 1.04
CA VAL A 95 -23.63 -30.60 1.89
C VAL A 95 -24.84 -31.19 2.63
N GLN A 96 -25.64 -32.01 1.95
CA GLN A 96 -26.83 -32.64 2.50
C GLN A 96 -26.51 -33.72 3.55
N HIS A 97 -25.55 -34.59 3.27
CA HIS A 97 -25.29 -35.80 4.05
C HIS A 97 -24.16 -35.65 5.07
N LEU A 98 -23.08 -34.93 4.74
CA LEU A 98 -21.89 -34.82 5.59
C LEU A 98 -21.88 -33.58 6.48
N LEU A 99 -22.51 -32.48 6.05
CA LEU A 99 -22.49 -31.23 6.79
C LEU A 99 -23.74 -31.09 7.67
N LYS A 100 -23.73 -31.81 8.80
CA LYS A 100 -24.74 -31.70 9.87
C LYS A 100 -24.04 -31.56 11.22
N PRO A 101 -24.55 -30.75 12.17
CA PRO A 101 -25.78 -29.93 12.12
C PRO A 101 -25.65 -28.64 11.29
N ALA A 102 -26.73 -27.85 11.18
CA ALA A 102 -26.81 -26.65 10.32
C ALA A 102 -25.73 -25.58 10.64
N GLU A 103 -25.41 -25.38 11.92
CA GLU A 103 -24.35 -24.44 12.34
C GLU A 103 -22.97 -24.84 11.80
N TYR A 104 -22.65 -26.14 11.85
CA TYR A 104 -21.41 -26.70 11.33
C TYR A 104 -21.31 -26.55 9.80
N ARG A 105 -22.42 -26.78 9.09
CA ARG A 105 -22.52 -26.51 7.65
C ARG A 105 -22.25 -25.05 7.33
N LYS A 106 -22.92 -24.12 8.03
CA LYS A 106 -22.78 -22.68 7.80
C LYS A 106 -21.33 -22.23 7.99
N GLN A 107 -20.68 -22.67 9.07
CA GLN A 107 -19.27 -22.35 9.34
C GLN A 107 -18.36 -22.83 8.20
N LEU A 108 -18.49 -24.10 7.79
CA LEU A 108 -17.63 -24.65 6.74
C LEU A 108 -17.87 -24.05 5.35
N LEU A 109 -19.11 -23.70 5.02
CA LEU A 109 -19.40 -23.02 3.76
C LEU A 109 -18.84 -21.59 3.77
N LEU A 110 -18.97 -20.84 4.87
CA LEU A 110 -18.36 -19.51 4.99
C LEU A 110 -16.83 -19.57 4.88
N ASP A 111 -16.19 -20.59 5.47
CA ASP A 111 -14.73 -20.84 5.33
C ASP A 111 -14.32 -21.07 3.87
N LEU A 112 -15.16 -21.73 3.06
CA LEU A 112 -14.86 -22.01 1.64
C LEU A 112 -15.07 -20.80 0.73
N ILE A 113 -16.03 -19.94 1.07
CA ILE A 113 -16.53 -18.86 0.21
C ILE A 113 -15.67 -17.59 0.34
N ASN A 114 -14.97 -17.42 1.46
CA ASN A 114 -14.09 -16.27 1.67
C ASN A 114 -12.79 -16.39 0.85
N PRO A 115 -12.42 -15.37 0.05
CA PRO A 115 -11.19 -15.39 -0.73
C PRO A 115 -9.95 -15.36 0.18
N THR A 116 -9.02 -16.28 -0.04
CA THR A 116 -7.77 -16.41 0.75
C THR A 116 -6.59 -15.67 0.13
N ASN A 117 -6.62 -15.42 -1.18
CA ASN A 117 -5.55 -14.74 -1.92
C ASN A 117 -5.92 -13.30 -2.32
N GLY A 118 -6.92 -12.71 -1.66
CA GLY A 118 -7.50 -11.44 -2.07
C GLY A 118 -8.29 -11.56 -3.38
N ILE A 119 -8.70 -10.41 -3.94
CA ILE A 119 -9.54 -10.36 -5.15
C ILE A 119 -8.65 -10.52 -6.39
N GLY A 120 -8.98 -11.48 -7.25
CA GLY A 120 -8.28 -11.75 -8.51
C GLY A 120 -8.24 -10.54 -9.45
N LYS A 121 -7.20 -10.48 -10.29
CA LYS A 121 -7.00 -9.35 -11.22
C LYS A 121 -8.12 -9.25 -12.26
N GLY A 122 -8.71 -10.38 -12.66
CA GLY A 122 -9.84 -10.43 -13.59
C GLY A 122 -11.07 -9.70 -13.06
N TYR A 123 -11.38 -9.84 -11.77
CA TYR A 123 -12.51 -9.12 -11.16
C TYR A 123 -12.30 -7.60 -11.16
N HIS A 124 -11.08 -7.13 -10.93
CA HIS A 124 -10.76 -5.70 -11.07
C HIS A 124 -10.95 -5.21 -12.51
N ARG A 125 -10.51 -5.99 -13.51
CA ARG A 125 -10.73 -5.66 -14.93
C ARG A 125 -12.20 -5.71 -15.32
N LEU A 126 -12.96 -6.63 -14.75
CA LEU A 126 -14.41 -6.69 -14.94
C LEU A 126 -15.08 -5.42 -14.39
N ALA A 127 -14.69 -5.00 -13.19
CA ALA A 127 -15.19 -3.76 -12.59
C ALA A 127 -14.87 -2.53 -13.47
N GLU A 128 -13.67 -2.45 -14.05
CA GLU A 128 -13.32 -1.40 -15.02
C GLU A 128 -14.23 -1.43 -16.27
N LEU A 129 -14.53 -2.62 -16.82
CA LEU A 129 -15.42 -2.75 -17.97
C LEU A 129 -16.87 -2.33 -17.66
N VAL A 130 -17.31 -2.56 -16.41
CA VAL A 130 -18.61 -2.06 -15.92
C VAL A 130 -18.61 -0.54 -15.78
N VAL A 131 -17.54 0.06 -15.24
CA VAL A 131 -17.38 1.52 -15.17
C VAL A 131 -17.40 2.17 -16.55
N LYS A 132 -16.79 1.53 -17.56
CA LYS A 132 -16.82 1.97 -18.96
C LYS A 132 -18.17 1.76 -19.67
N GLY A 133 -19.17 1.20 -18.98
CA GLY A 133 -20.48 0.89 -19.55
C GLY A 133 -20.48 -0.21 -20.62
N LEU A 134 -19.40 -0.98 -20.73
CA LEU A 134 -19.24 -2.07 -21.71
C LEU A 134 -19.89 -3.38 -21.24
N VAL A 135 -20.05 -3.54 -19.91
CA VAL A 135 -20.80 -4.62 -19.27
C VAL A 135 -21.79 -4.01 -18.29
N SER A 136 -23.04 -4.47 -18.32
CA SER A 136 -24.05 -4.01 -17.36
C SER A 136 -24.68 -5.12 -16.53
N THR A 137 -24.75 -6.35 -17.05
CA THR A 137 -25.41 -7.47 -16.38
C THR A 137 -24.45 -8.64 -16.20
N ILE A 138 -24.29 -9.06 -14.94
CA ILE A 138 -23.46 -10.20 -14.58
C ILE A 138 -24.33 -11.20 -13.81
N LEU A 139 -24.57 -12.35 -14.43
CA LEU A 139 -25.19 -13.51 -13.81
C LEU A 139 -24.10 -14.31 -13.12
N THR A 140 -24.34 -14.76 -11.89
CA THR A 140 -23.35 -15.54 -11.14
C THR A 140 -23.99 -16.74 -10.45
N THR A 141 -23.30 -17.89 -10.53
CA THR A 141 -23.58 -19.08 -9.73
C THR A 141 -22.69 -19.14 -8.49
N ASN A 142 -21.73 -18.22 -8.38
CA ASN A 142 -20.82 -18.13 -7.26
C ASN A 142 -21.53 -17.52 -6.06
N PHE A 143 -21.14 -17.97 -4.88
CA PHE A 143 -21.62 -17.43 -3.62
C PHE A 143 -20.59 -16.55 -2.91
N ASP A 144 -19.42 -16.36 -3.54
CA ASP A 144 -18.30 -15.61 -3.00
C ASP A 144 -18.48 -14.09 -3.07
N THR A 145 -17.66 -13.41 -2.26
CA THR A 145 -17.67 -11.96 -2.12
C THR A 145 -16.78 -11.27 -3.16
N CYS A 146 -16.13 -11.99 -4.08
CA CYS A 146 -15.14 -11.40 -5.00
C CYS A 146 -15.79 -10.38 -5.94
N LEU A 147 -16.93 -10.73 -6.56
CA LEU A 147 -17.63 -9.85 -7.49
C LEU A 147 -18.24 -8.61 -6.77
N PRO A 148 -19.00 -8.75 -5.67
CA PRO A 148 -19.48 -7.60 -4.91
C PRO A 148 -18.37 -6.72 -4.36
N ALA A 149 -17.26 -7.30 -3.89
CA ALA A 149 -16.14 -6.52 -3.38
C ALA A 149 -15.41 -5.76 -4.49
N ALA A 150 -15.18 -6.38 -5.65
CA ALA A 150 -14.57 -5.72 -6.80
C ALA A 150 -15.43 -4.59 -7.36
N LEU A 151 -16.74 -4.80 -7.49
CA LEU A 151 -17.67 -3.74 -7.89
C LEU A 151 -17.86 -2.70 -6.78
N GLY A 152 -17.80 -3.11 -5.51
CA GLY A 152 -17.81 -2.25 -4.33
C GLY A 152 -16.69 -1.21 -4.36
N ALA A 153 -15.48 -1.63 -4.74
CA ALA A 153 -14.33 -0.75 -4.89
C ALA A 153 -14.53 0.37 -5.94
N VAL A 154 -15.42 0.16 -6.91
CA VAL A 154 -15.75 1.15 -7.97
C VAL A 154 -17.19 1.67 -7.89
N ARG A 155 -17.98 1.26 -6.87
CA ARG A 155 -19.43 1.49 -6.74
C ARG A 155 -19.82 2.96 -6.87
N HIS A 156 -18.91 3.80 -6.43
CA HIS A 156 -19.03 5.24 -6.43
C HIS A 156 -19.13 5.88 -7.82
N HIS A 157 -18.57 5.27 -8.86
CA HIS A 157 -18.68 5.71 -10.26
C HIS A 157 -19.94 5.17 -10.96
N ILE A 158 -20.42 4.02 -10.50
CA ILE A 158 -21.59 3.34 -11.06
C ILE A 158 -22.89 3.94 -10.50
N GLY A 159 -22.81 4.63 -9.35
CA GLY A 159 -23.92 5.30 -8.66
C GLY A 159 -24.83 4.34 -7.90
N HIS A 160 -25.22 3.23 -8.53
CA HIS A 160 -25.99 2.15 -7.91
C HIS A 160 -25.73 0.83 -8.63
N ILE A 161 -25.42 -0.22 -7.86
CA ILE A 161 -25.31 -1.60 -8.33
C ILE A 161 -26.56 -2.30 -7.83
N ALA A 162 -27.41 -2.76 -8.76
CA ALA A 162 -28.58 -3.56 -8.41
C ALA A 162 -28.15 -4.98 -8.07
N GLU A 163 -28.49 -5.49 -6.90
CA GLU A 163 -28.24 -6.89 -6.52
C GLU A 163 -29.57 -7.64 -6.53
N VAL A 164 -29.83 -8.37 -7.61
CA VAL A 164 -31.10 -9.06 -7.87
C VAL A 164 -31.07 -10.47 -7.31
N ASN A 165 -32.18 -10.89 -6.70
CA ASN A 165 -32.39 -12.22 -6.14
C ASN A 165 -31.44 -12.54 -4.96
N ARG A 166 -31.18 -11.56 -4.08
CA ARG A 166 -30.41 -11.80 -2.83
C ARG A 166 -31.18 -12.71 -1.87
N GLN A 167 -32.49 -12.52 -1.80
CA GLN A 167 -33.47 -13.34 -1.07
C GLN A 167 -34.52 -13.84 -2.07
N SER A 168 -35.11 -15.01 -1.80
CA SER A 168 -36.21 -15.54 -2.63
C SER A 168 -37.30 -14.48 -2.81
N GLY A 169 -37.59 -14.10 -4.05
CA GLY A 169 -38.59 -13.08 -4.40
C GLY A 169 -38.11 -11.62 -4.40
N ASP A 170 -36.82 -11.33 -4.10
CA ASP A 170 -36.25 -9.98 -4.19
C ASP A 170 -35.85 -9.64 -5.65
N LEU A 171 -36.86 -9.50 -6.52
CA LEU A 171 -36.68 -9.20 -7.94
C LEU A 171 -37.01 -7.73 -8.29
N ASN A 172 -37.28 -6.89 -7.29
CA ASN A 172 -37.72 -5.51 -7.47
C ASN A 172 -36.62 -4.59 -8.02
N GLU A 173 -35.35 -4.92 -7.77
CA GLU A 173 -34.21 -4.15 -8.29
C GLU A 173 -33.86 -4.51 -9.75
N PHE A 174 -34.46 -5.57 -10.32
CA PHE A 174 -34.14 -5.99 -11.69
C PHE A 174 -34.55 -4.93 -12.72
N SER A 175 -33.62 -4.59 -13.62
CA SER A 175 -33.89 -3.66 -14.71
C SER A 175 -33.13 -4.06 -15.98
N LEU A 176 -33.83 -4.07 -17.11
CA LEU A 176 -33.23 -4.27 -18.43
C LEU A 176 -32.23 -3.16 -18.80
N TYR A 177 -32.37 -1.98 -18.18
CA TYR A 177 -31.56 -0.80 -18.44
C TYR A 177 -30.59 -0.46 -17.29
N ALA A 178 -30.39 -1.38 -16.35
CA ALA A 178 -29.48 -1.18 -15.23
C ALA A 178 -28.07 -0.75 -15.71
N LYS A 179 -27.44 0.18 -14.99
CA LYS A 179 -26.04 0.58 -15.27
C LYS A 179 -25.07 -0.52 -14.87
N ALA A 180 -25.29 -1.12 -13.70
CA ALA A 180 -24.65 -2.35 -13.27
C ALA A 180 -25.65 -3.17 -12.45
N GLN A 181 -25.76 -4.45 -12.74
CA GLN A 181 -26.54 -5.39 -11.95
C GLN A 181 -25.83 -6.72 -11.81
N ILE A 182 -25.87 -7.26 -10.59
CA ILE A 182 -25.47 -8.62 -10.25
C ILE A 182 -26.76 -9.42 -10.07
N VAL A 183 -26.89 -10.51 -10.81
CA VAL A 183 -28.02 -11.43 -10.67
C VAL A 183 -27.51 -12.72 -10.04
N TRP A 184 -27.92 -12.96 -8.80
CA TRP A 184 -27.60 -14.18 -8.07
C TRP A 184 -28.56 -15.28 -8.52
N LEU A 185 -28.10 -16.23 -9.35
CA LEU A 185 -28.98 -17.26 -9.90
C LEU A 185 -29.56 -18.17 -8.80
N HIS A 186 -28.78 -18.43 -7.75
CA HIS A 186 -29.13 -19.32 -6.64
C HIS A 186 -29.20 -18.61 -5.27
N GLY A 187 -29.34 -17.28 -5.25
CA GLY A 187 -29.29 -16.49 -4.00
C GLY A 187 -27.88 -16.29 -3.42
N ARG A 188 -27.79 -15.60 -2.27
CA ARG A 188 -26.51 -15.26 -1.59
C ARG A 188 -26.27 -16.15 -0.36
N ALA A 189 -25.04 -16.62 -0.17
CA ALA A 189 -24.74 -17.64 0.83
C ALA A 189 -24.97 -17.27 2.30
N GLU A 190 -24.87 -15.99 2.63
CA GLU A 190 -25.07 -15.49 4.00
C GLU A 190 -26.51 -15.73 4.52
N GLN A 191 -27.45 -16.05 3.62
CA GLN A 191 -28.88 -16.13 3.89
C GLN A 191 -29.49 -17.51 3.61
N TYR A 192 -28.66 -18.56 3.45
CA TYR A 192 -29.13 -19.94 3.30
C TYR A 192 -29.99 -20.39 4.49
N SER A 193 -31.25 -20.73 4.21
CA SER A 193 -32.12 -21.46 5.13
C SER A 193 -32.14 -22.96 4.81
N ASP A 194 -32.38 -23.79 5.82
CA ASP A 194 -32.22 -25.27 5.78
C ASP A 194 -33.04 -26.01 4.70
N LYS A 195 -33.95 -25.34 3.98
CA LYS A 195 -34.92 -25.99 3.07
C LYS A 195 -34.59 -25.90 1.57
N ASN A 196 -33.65 -25.06 1.16
CA ASN A 196 -33.56 -24.63 -0.25
C ASN A 196 -32.46 -25.29 -1.10
N LEU A 197 -31.47 -25.97 -0.50
CA LEU A 197 -30.27 -26.47 -1.19
C LEU A 197 -30.49 -27.59 -2.22
N VAL A 198 -31.57 -28.37 -2.12
CA VAL A 198 -31.83 -29.51 -3.02
C VAL A 198 -32.78 -29.12 -4.15
N GLU A 199 -33.77 -28.25 -3.87
CA GLU A 199 -34.77 -27.80 -4.84
C GLU A 199 -34.19 -26.76 -5.81
N GLU A 200 -33.35 -25.82 -5.34
CA GLU A 200 -32.74 -24.76 -6.17
C GLU A 200 -31.70 -25.29 -7.18
N VAL A 201 -31.05 -26.43 -6.88
CA VAL A 201 -30.14 -27.11 -7.82
C VAL A 201 -30.91 -27.79 -8.96
N GLN A 202 -32.18 -28.14 -8.72
CA GLN A 202 -33.03 -28.79 -9.71
C GLN A 202 -33.77 -27.77 -10.58
N GLN A 203 -34.30 -26.69 -10.00
CA GLN A 203 -35.12 -25.72 -10.74
C GLN A 203 -34.88 -24.27 -10.30
N LEU A 204 -34.67 -23.37 -11.27
CA LEU A 204 -34.61 -21.92 -11.04
C LEU A 204 -36.00 -21.34 -10.82
N ASP A 205 -36.07 -20.23 -10.08
CA ASP A 205 -37.30 -19.46 -9.92
C ASP A 205 -37.86 -19.00 -11.29
N SER A 206 -39.08 -19.44 -11.59
CA SER A 206 -39.78 -19.12 -12.84
C SER A 206 -39.95 -17.61 -13.08
N GLU A 207 -40.08 -16.79 -12.02
CA GLU A 207 -40.21 -15.35 -12.17
C GLU A 207 -38.89 -14.70 -12.59
N LEU A 208 -37.77 -15.16 -12.01
CA LEU A 208 -36.42 -14.74 -12.39
C LEU A 208 -36.13 -15.12 -13.86
N VAL A 209 -36.43 -16.35 -14.25
CA VAL A 209 -36.28 -16.80 -15.65
C VAL A 209 -37.11 -15.92 -16.59
N GLY A 210 -38.36 -15.61 -16.23
CA GLY A 210 -39.23 -14.71 -17.01
C GLY A 210 -38.63 -13.32 -17.23
N LYS A 211 -37.86 -12.78 -16.28
CA LYS A 211 -37.15 -11.50 -16.41
C LYS A 211 -35.85 -11.61 -17.22
N LEU A 212 -35.14 -12.73 -17.13
CA LEU A 212 -33.87 -12.96 -17.82
C LEU A 212 -34.03 -13.27 -19.31
N ILE A 213 -35.08 -13.99 -19.71
CA ILE A 213 -35.28 -14.41 -21.10
C ILE A 213 -35.31 -13.23 -22.10
N PRO A 214 -36.06 -12.13 -21.87
CA PRO A 214 -36.02 -10.97 -22.75
C PRO A 214 -34.62 -10.36 -22.89
N LEU A 215 -33.87 -10.29 -21.78
CA LEU A 215 -32.50 -9.78 -21.78
C LEU A 215 -31.57 -10.66 -22.63
N LEU A 216 -31.65 -11.98 -22.46
CA LEU A 216 -30.85 -12.97 -23.18
C LEU A 216 -31.25 -13.09 -24.66
N ALA A 217 -32.50 -12.79 -25.00
CA ALA A 217 -32.95 -12.75 -26.40
C ALA A 217 -32.25 -11.65 -27.19
N ASP A 218 -32.03 -10.48 -26.57
CA ASP A 218 -31.48 -9.29 -27.23
C ASP A 218 -30.01 -8.99 -26.89
N SER A 219 -29.33 -9.88 -26.16
CA SER A 219 -27.93 -9.71 -25.75
C SER A 219 -27.07 -10.93 -26.07
N PRO A 220 -25.80 -10.76 -26.48
CA PRO A 220 -24.86 -11.87 -26.56
C PRO A 220 -24.57 -12.40 -25.15
N LEU A 221 -24.59 -13.72 -24.96
CA LEU A 221 -24.27 -14.37 -23.69
C LEU A 221 -22.82 -14.86 -23.70
N VAL A 222 -22.02 -14.44 -22.73
CA VAL A 222 -20.63 -14.87 -22.58
C VAL A 222 -20.48 -15.63 -21.27
N VAL A 223 -20.12 -16.91 -21.36
CA VAL A 223 -20.02 -17.83 -20.23
C VAL A 223 -18.56 -18.04 -19.88
N ILE A 224 -18.18 -17.79 -18.62
CA ILE A 224 -16.78 -17.91 -18.16
C ILE A 224 -16.73 -18.66 -16.82
N GLY A 225 -15.87 -19.67 -16.73
CA GLY A 225 -15.62 -20.40 -15.49
C GLY A 225 -16.79 -21.30 -15.03
N TYR A 226 -17.77 -21.56 -15.88
CA TYR A 226 -18.92 -22.41 -15.60
C TYR A 226 -18.82 -23.74 -16.38
N ARG A 227 -18.91 -24.88 -15.67
CA ARG A 227 -18.76 -26.22 -16.27
C ARG A 227 -20.03 -26.76 -16.95
N GLY A 228 -21.21 -26.22 -16.63
CA GLY A 228 -22.47 -26.69 -17.22
C GLY A 228 -22.95 -28.05 -16.67
N SER A 229 -22.62 -28.37 -15.43
CA SER A 229 -23.13 -29.57 -14.75
C SER A 229 -24.49 -29.37 -14.09
N GLU A 230 -24.89 -28.12 -13.79
CA GLU A 230 -26.10 -27.83 -13.01
C GLU A 230 -27.37 -27.87 -13.88
N PRO A 231 -28.35 -28.74 -13.57
CA PRO A 231 -29.59 -28.85 -14.34
C PRO A 231 -30.44 -27.57 -14.30
N SER A 232 -30.51 -26.88 -13.15
CA SER A 232 -31.31 -25.67 -13.00
C SER A 232 -30.93 -24.58 -14.02
N ILE A 233 -29.64 -24.43 -14.35
CA ILE A 233 -29.19 -23.46 -15.36
C ILE A 233 -29.23 -24.05 -16.76
N MET A 234 -28.72 -25.27 -16.94
CA MET A 234 -28.61 -25.86 -18.28
C MET A 234 -29.97 -26.21 -18.88
N GLU A 235 -30.86 -26.83 -18.11
CA GLU A 235 -32.19 -27.19 -18.57
C GLU A 235 -33.12 -25.98 -18.53
N HIS A 236 -33.35 -25.38 -17.36
CA HIS A 236 -34.43 -24.38 -17.20
C HIS A 236 -34.09 -22.98 -17.74
N LEU A 237 -32.85 -22.49 -17.64
CA LEU A 237 -32.50 -21.17 -18.18
C LEU A 237 -32.07 -21.24 -19.65
N LEU A 238 -31.20 -22.19 -20.00
CA LEU A 238 -30.59 -22.25 -21.33
C LEU A 238 -31.39 -23.09 -22.33
N ARG A 239 -31.68 -24.36 -22.05
CA ARG A 239 -32.38 -25.24 -23.01
C ARG A 239 -33.86 -24.88 -23.18
N ASP A 240 -34.59 -24.66 -22.09
CA ASP A 240 -35.99 -24.19 -22.16
C ASP A 240 -36.05 -22.76 -22.71
N GLY A 241 -35.06 -21.94 -22.37
CA GLY A 241 -34.90 -20.58 -22.90
C GLY A 241 -34.49 -20.50 -24.38
N ALA A 242 -34.08 -21.60 -25.00
CA ALA A 242 -33.61 -21.59 -26.39
C ALA A 242 -34.71 -21.21 -27.39
N ALA A 243 -35.95 -21.66 -27.20
CA ALA A 243 -37.04 -21.29 -28.11
C ALA A 243 -37.46 -19.81 -27.95
N PRO A 244 -37.73 -19.30 -26.73
CA PRO A 244 -38.07 -17.89 -26.51
C PRO A 244 -36.99 -16.88 -26.95
N THR A 245 -35.71 -17.25 -26.85
CA THR A 245 -34.58 -16.40 -27.27
C THR A 245 -34.25 -16.50 -28.77
N ASN A 246 -35.08 -17.20 -29.55
CA ASN A 246 -34.84 -17.53 -30.96
C ASN A 246 -33.44 -18.16 -31.16
N LYS A 247 -33.17 -19.22 -30.39
CA LYS A 247 -31.90 -19.94 -30.31
C LYS A 247 -30.72 -19.04 -29.97
N PHE A 248 -30.92 -18.04 -29.10
CA PHE A 248 -29.91 -17.03 -28.78
C PHE A 248 -29.34 -16.36 -30.04
N LYS A 249 -30.17 -15.64 -30.78
CA LYS A 249 -29.81 -15.02 -32.09
C LYS A 249 -28.54 -14.16 -32.07
N ASN A 250 -28.16 -13.62 -30.90
CA ASN A 250 -26.96 -12.77 -30.73
C ASN A 250 -25.71 -13.56 -30.34
N GLY A 251 -25.82 -14.87 -30.20
CA GLY A 251 -24.73 -15.80 -29.93
C GLY A 251 -24.53 -16.11 -28.44
N VAL A 252 -24.07 -17.34 -28.19
CA VAL A 252 -23.56 -17.83 -26.91
C VAL A 252 -22.08 -18.17 -27.07
N TYR A 253 -21.24 -17.46 -26.33
CA TYR A 253 -19.78 -17.59 -26.37
C TYR A 253 -19.32 -18.30 -25.09
N TRP A 254 -18.96 -19.56 -25.21
CA TRP A 254 -18.64 -20.42 -24.08
C TRP A 254 -17.13 -20.55 -23.91
N CYS A 255 -16.56 -19.99 -22.85
CA CYS A 255 -15.13 -20.03 -22.61
C CYS A 255 -14.71 -21.36 -21.98
N VAL A 256 -13.79 -22.07 -22.62
CA VAL A 256 -13.22 -23.36 -22.19
C VAL A 256 -11.71 -23.25 -22.03
N ARG A 257 -11.13 -23.97 -21.05
CA ARG A 257 -9.67 -24.01 -20.93
C ARG A 257 -9.04 -24.91 -21.99
N GLN A 258 -7.79 -24.63 -22.34
CA GLN A 258 -7.02 -25.47 -23.25
C GLN A 258 -6.99 -26.93 -22.74
N GLY A 259 -7.46 -27.86 -23.57
CA GLY A 259 -7.51 -29.29 -23.26
C GLY A 259 -8.72 -29.76 -22.44
N GLU A 260 -9.64 -28.87 -22.03
CA GLU A 260 -10.90 -29.26 -21.40
C GLU A 260 -11.96 -29.63 -22.46
N THR A 261 -12.77 -30.66 -22.16
CA THR A 261 -13.92 -31.06 -22.97
C THR A 261 -15.22 -30.45 -22.44
N LEU A 262 -16.18 -30.18 -23.32
CA LEU A 262 -17.50 -29.70 -22.92
C LEU A 262 -18.26 -30.78 -22.16
N HIS A 263 -18.96 -30.38 -21.11
CA HIS A 263 -19.85 -31.25 -20.35
C HIS A 263 -21.02 -31.74 -21.24
N PRO A 264 -21.55 -32.97 -21.06
CA PRO A 264 -22.63 -33.52 -21.88
C PRO A 264 -23.85 -32.60 -22.02
N ASN A 265 -24.25 -31.90 -20.95
CA ASN A 265 -25.37 -30.94 -21.00
C ASN A 265 -25.07 -29.74 -21.90
N VAL A 266 -23.81 -29.27 -21.92
CA VAL A 266 -23.39 -28.17 -22.78
C VAL A 266 -23.34 -28.62 -24.23
N GLU A 267 -22.89 -29.85 -24.49
CA GLU A 267 -22.90 -30.43 -25.84
C GLU A 267 -24.34 -30.63 -26.35
N ALA A 268 -25.27 -31.04 -25.49
CA ALA A 268 -26.70 -31.10 -25.81
C ALA A 268 -27.27 -29.72 -26.15
N PHE A 269 -26.96 -28.70 -25.34
CA PHE A 269 -27.37 -27.32 -25.58
C PHE A 269 -26.79 -26.75 -26.88
N ARG A 270 -25.50 -27.01 -27.15
CA ARG A 270 -24.83 -26.66 -28.41
C ARG A 270 -25.55 -27.23 -29.63
N ARG A 271 -25.94 -28.51 -29.57
CA ARG A 271 -26.71 -29.15 -30.65
C ARG A 271 -28.09 -28.50 -30.85
N GLN A 272 -28.72 -28.04 -29.77
CA GLN A 272 -30.04 -27.41 -29.81
C GLN A 272 -30.02 -26.03 -30.47
N ILE A 273 -29.04 -25.19 -30.15
CA ILE A 273 -28.95 -23.81 -30.68
C ILE A 273 -28.13 -23.70 -31.97
N GLY A 274 -27.32 -24.72 -32.31
CA GLY A 274 -26.63 -24.84 -33.60
C GLY A 274 -25.53 -23.80 -33.79
N SER A 275 -25.58 -23.07 -34.90
CA SER A 275 -24.54 -22.09 -35.30
C SER A 275 -24.41 -20.88 -34.37
N ASN A 276 -25.35 -20.68 -33.45
CA ASN A 276 -25.32 -19.60 -32.48
C ASN A 276 -24.45 -19.93 -31.25
N PHE A 277 -23.89 -21.15 -31.15
CA PHE A 277 -22.95 -21.52 -30.10
C PHE A 277 -21.51 -21.46 -30.61
N GLU A 278 -20.65 -20.74 -29.89
CA GLU A 278 -19.22 -20.66 -30.18
C GLU A 278 -18.39 -21.00 -28.93
N ALA A 279 -17.52 -22.02 -29.03
CA ALA A 279 -16.62 -22.39 -27.95
C ALA A 279 -15.30 -21.60 -28.08
N LEU A 280 -14.96 -20.81 -27.05
CA LEU A 280 -13.78 -19.96 -27.01
C LEU A 280 -12.71 -20.55 -26.11
N GLU A 281 -11.52 -20.84 -26.64
CA GLU A 281 -10.40 -21.36 -25.84
C GLU A 281 -9.73 -20.20 -25.08
N ILE A 282 -9.49 -20.37 -23.78
CA ILE A 282 -8.87 -19.38 -22.88
C ILE A 282 -7.86 -20.05 -21.92
N ASP A 283 -6.86 -19.31 -21.46
CA ASP A 283 -5.87 -19.73 -20.48
C ASP A 283 -6.47 -19.67 -19.06
N GLY A 284 -7.29 -18.65 -18.80
CA GLY A 284 -7.92 -18.40 -17.51
C GLY A 284 -8.78 -17.14 -17.49
N PHE A 285 -9.55 -16.96 -16.41
CA PHE A 285 -10.44 -15.81 -16.23
C PHE A 285 -9.65 -14.49 -16.12
N ASP A 286 -8.59 -14.49 -15.30
CA ASP A 286 -7.76 -13.30 -15.08
C ASP A 286 -7.02 -12.88 -16.35
N GLU A 287 -6.44 -13.85 -17.07
CA GLU A 287 -5.72 -13.64 -18.32
C GLU A 287 -6.65 -13.12 -19.42
N LEU A 288 -7.85 -13.71 -19.54
CA LEU A 288 -8.85 -13.29 -20.51
C LEU A 288 -9.27 -11.84 -20.27
N LEU A 289 -9.67 -11.49 -19.04
CA LEU A 289 -10.18 -10.14 -18.76
C LEU A 289 -9.09 -9.07 -18.80
N ASP A 290 -7.84 -9.40 -18.45
CA ASP A 290 -6.72 -8.46 -18.63
C ASP A 290 -6.43 -8.21 -20.11
N GLN A 291 -6.47 -9.23 -20.97
CA GLN A 291 -6.30 -9.04 -22.42
C GLN A 291 -7.49 -8.31 -23.05
N LEU A 292 -8.71 -8.64 -22.63
CA LEU A 292 -9.93 -7.96 -23.10
C LEU A 292 -9.94 -6.47 -22.70
N SER A 293 -9.61 -6.15 -21.45
CA SER A 293 -9.50 -4.76 -20.98
C SER A 293 -8.45 -3.96 -21.76
N ARG A 294 -7.30 -4.58 -22.10
CA ARG A 294 -6.29 -3.95 -22.98
C ARG A 294 -6.81 -3.70 -24.40
N GLY A 295 -7.54 -4.66 -24.98
CA GLY A 295 -8.14 -4.53 -26.31
C GLY A 295 -9.23 -3.45 -26.38
N LEU A 296 -9.92 -3.20 -25.28
CA LEU A 296 -11.00 -2.21 -25.12
C LEU A 296 -10.52 -0.93 -24.44
N LYS A 297 -9.20 -0.65 -24.44
CA LYS A 297 -8.64 0.49 -23.72
C LYS A 297 -9.26 1.83 -24.16
N SER A 298 -9.51 1.99 -25.46
CA SER A 298 -10.07 3.20 -26.08
C SER A 298 -11.61 3.22 -26.15
N GLU A 299 -12.28 2.15 -25.71
CA GLU A 299 -13.73 2.06 -25.75
C GLU A 299 -14.32 2.59 -24.43
N ASP A 300 -15.36 3.42 -24.55
CA ASP A 300 -16.13 3.94 -23.43
C ASP A 300 -17.57 4.21 -23.90
N ARG A 301 -18.56 3.83 -23.09
CA ARG A 301 -19.97 3.98 -23.41
C ARG A 301 -20.67 4.77 -22.31
N TYR A 302 -20.84 6.06 -22.52
CA TYR A 302 -21.57 6.94 -21.61
C TYR A 302 -23.04 6.55 -21.54
N LEU A 303 -23.50 6.16 -20.36
CA LEU A 303 -24.89 5.81 -20.12
C LEU A 303 -25.70 7.08 -19.85
N HIS A 304 -26.78 7.31 -20.60
CA HIS A 304 -27.81 8.26 -20.17
C HIS A 304 -28.29 7.85 -18.79
N ALA A 305 -28.31 8.80 -17.85
CA ALA A 305 -28.97 8.60 -16.57
C ALA A 305 -30.44 8.30 -16.87
N ALA A 306 -30.86 7.04 -16.75
CA ALA A 306 -32.29 6.73 -16.72
C ALA A 306 -32.89 7.56 -15.58
N ALA A 307 -33.93 8.33 -15.90
CA ALA A 307 -34.71 9.08 -14.92
C ALA A 307 -35.05 8.13 -13.75
N LYS A 308 -34.48 8.40 -12.57
CA LYS A 308 -34.89 7.68 -11.37
C LYS A 308 -36.39 7.89 -11.17
N GLY A 309 -37.09 6.80 -10.87
CA GLY A 309 -38.43 6.86 -10.29
C GLY A 309 -38.43 7.75 -9.03
N ALA A 310 -39.53 8.47 -8.86
CA ALA A 310 -39.71 9.63 -8.00
C ALA A 310 -39.77 9.35 -6.48
N SER A 311 -38.72 8.77 -5.87
CA SER A 311 -38.77 8.41 -4.43
C SER A 311 -37.52 8.70 -3.57
N ALA A 312 -36.49 9.38 -4.08
CA ALA A 312 -35.37 9.83 -3.24
C ALA A 312 -35.18 11.35 -3.34
N SER A 313 -35.00 12.03 -2.21
CA SER A 313 -34.66 13.46 -2.19
C SER A 313 -33.37 13.70 -2.97
N VAL A 314 -33.44 14.47 -4.06
CA VAL A 314 -32.29 14.79 -4.91
C VAL A 314 -31.35 15.73 -4.14
N ALA A 315 -30.08 15.33 -3.98
CA ALA A 315 -29.05 16.14 -3.34
C ALA A 315 -28.92 17.50 -4.03
N PHE A 316 -28.54 18.55 -3.30
CA PHE A 316 -28.51 19.92 -3.81
C PHE A 316 -27.69 20.05 -5.11
N ASP A 317 -26.55 19.37 -5.18
CA ASP A 317 -25.63 19.41 -6.32
C ASP A 317 -26.16 18.68 -7.57
N ASP A 318 -27.10 17.75 -7.41
CA ASP A 318 -27.78 17.07 -8.52
C ASP A 318 -29.00 17.88 -9.05
N GLN A 319 -29.36 19.02 -8.44
CA GLN A 319 -30.51 19.84 -8.86
C GLN A 319 -30.16 20.71 -10.08
N PRO A 320 -31.04 20.81 -11.11
CA PRO A 320 -30.83 21.73 -12.23
C PRO A 320 -30.96 23.19 -11.79
N VAL A 321 -30.08 24.04 -12.30
CA VAL A 321 -30.12 25.48 -12.05
C VAL A 321 -30.92 26.15 -13.16
N ALA A 322 -32.06 26.73 -12.79
CA ALA A 322 -32.86 27.54 -13.71
C ALA A 322 -32.00 28.70 -14.26
N GLU A 323 -32.14 28.98 -15.56
CA GLU A 323 -31.45 30.07 -16.27
C GLU A 323 -29.93 29.90 -16.46
N ALA A 324 -29.31 28.85 -15.92
CA ALA A 324 -27.91 28.52 -16.26
C ALA A 324 -27.84 27.78 -17.61
N ALA A 325 -26.87 28.16 -18.45
CA ALA A 325 -26.59 27.51 -19.72
C ALA A 325 -25.16 26.95 -19.76
N VAL A 326 -24.89 26.03 -20.69
CA VAL A 326 -23.53 25.49 -20.93
C VAL A 326 -22.53 26.60 -21.25
N ALA A 327 -22.98 27.72 -21.84
CA ALA A 327 -22.14 28.87 -22.15
C ALA A 327 -21.63 29.63 -20.90
N ASP A 328 -22.31 29.50 -19.76
CA ASP A 328 -21.87 30.10 -18.49
C ASP A 328 -20.73 29.30 -17.82
N LEU A 329 -20.39 28.12 -18.37
CA LEU A 329 -19.35 27.24 -17.86
C LEU A 329 -17.99 27.55 -18.50
N ASP A 330 -16.94 27.34 -17.71
CA ASP A 330 -15.55 27.39 -18.15
C ASP A 330 -15.18 26.06 -18.82
N HIS A 331 -15.31 26.04 -20.15
CA HIS A 331 -15.08 24.86 -20.96
C HIS A 331 -13.63 24.37 -20.91
N ASP A 332 -12.66 25.27 -20.81
CA ASP A 332 -11.24 24.90 -20.77
C ASP A 332 -10.91 24.24 -19.43
N LEU A 333 -11.47 24.79 -18.34
CA LEU A 333 -11.37 24.20 -17.01
C LEU A 333 -12.04 22.82 -16.96
N MET A 334 -13.24 22.67 -17.53
CA MET A 334 -13.93 21.37 -17.61
C MET A 334 -13.06 20.31 -18.30
N ILE A 335 -12.48 20.62 -19.46
CA ILE A 335 -11.60 19.67 -20.17
C ILE A 335 -10.37 19.35 -19.34
N ALA A 336 -9.71 20.35 -18.75
CA ALA A 336 -8.51 20.12 -17.94
C ALA A 336 -8.80 19.22 -16.73
N THR A 337 -9.84 19.53 -15.96
CA THR A 337 -10.27 18.76 -14.79
C THR A 337 -10.73 17.35 -15.16
N LEU A 338 -11.56 17.21 -16.20
CA LEU A 338 -12.11 15.90 -16.57
C LEU A 338 -11.11 15.00 -17.29
N LYS A 339 -10.03 15.57 -17.86
CA LYS A 339 -8.91 14.77 -18.34
C LYS A 339 -8.20 14.06 -17.18
N GLU A 340 -7.91 14.77 -16.10
CA GLU A 340 -7.31 14.18 -14.89
C GLU A 340 -8.26 13.15 -14.25
N TYR A 341 -9.57 13.47 -14.20
CA TYR A 341 -10.62 12.53 -13.79
C TYR A 341 -10.58 11.23 -14.59
N CYS A 342 -10.59 11.32 -15.93
CA CYS A 342 -10.53 10.13 -16.79
C CYS A 342 -9.23 9.34 -16.59
N GLU A 343 -8.09 10.01 -16.41
CA GLU A 343 -6.80 9.37 -16.15
C GLU A 343 -6.80 8.59 -14.83
N LYS A 344 -7.33 9.16 -13.75
CA LYS A 344 -7.45 8.47 -12.44
C LYS A 344 -8.36 7.24 -12.53
N LEU A 345 -9.40 7.27 -13.37
CA LEU A 345 -10.36 6.17 -13.54
C LEU A 345 -10.01 5.18 -14.66
N GLY A 346 -8.89 5.36 -15.36
CA GLY A 346 -8.50 4.50 -16.48
C GLY A 346 -9.44 4.60 -17.69
N ARG A 347 -10.15 5.73 -17.84
CA ARG A 347 -11.02 6.02 -18.99
C ARG A 347 -10.22 6.68 -20.13
N PRO A 348 -10.70 6.61 -21.38
CA PRO A 348 -10.13 7.40 -22.46
C PRO A 348 -10.13 8.91 -22.13
N PRO A 349 -9.14 9.68 -22.61
CA PRO A 349 -9.14 11.13 -22.44
C PRO A 349 -10.42 11.76 -22.98
N VAL A 350 -11.03 12.65 -22.21
CA VAL A 350 -12.21 13.40 -22.63
C VAL A 350 -11.85 14.34 -23.80
N THR A 351 -12.74 14.44 -24.78
CA THR A 351 -12.65 15.36 -25.92
C THR A 351 -13.87 16.28 -25.91
N THR A 352 -13.85 17.35 -26.71
CA THR A 352 -15.01 18.24 -26.87
C THR A 352 -16.29 17.48 -27.28
N GLU A 353 -16.15 16.43 -28.09
CA GLU A 353 -17.29 15.61 -28.54
C GLU A 353 -17.83 14.69 -27.45
N THR A 354 -16.96 14.14 -26.60
CA THR A 354 -17.35 13.20 -25.54
C THR A 354 -17.72 13.88 -24.22
N LEU A 355 -17.31 15.14 -24.03
CA LEU A 355 -17.54 15.93 -22.83
C LEU A 355 -19.02 16.01 -22.42
N PRO A 356 -19.99 16.33 -23.29
CA PRO A 356 -21.40 16.37 -22.91
C PRO A 356 -21.91 15.00 -22.42
N GLY A 357 -21.42 13.91 -23.03
CA GLY A 357 -21.73 12.54 -22.63
C GLY A 357 -21.25 12.24 -21.21
N LEU A 358 -20.00 12.59 -20.91
CA LEU A 358 -19.40 12.42 -19.60
C LEU A 358 -20.11 13.27 -18.53
N LEU A 359 -20.37 14.55 -18.82
CA LEU A 359 -21.09 15.45 -17.89
C LEU A 359 -22.50 14.93 -17.57
N ARG A 360 -23.22 14.38 -18.57
CA ARG A 360 -24.52 13.73 -18.36
C ARG A 360 -24.40 12.47 -17.50
N GLU A 361 -23.36 11.67 -17.71
CA GLU A 361 -23.13 10.46 -16.91
C GLU A 361 -22.89 10.79 -15.43
N GLN A 362 -22.11 11.85 -15.16
CA GLN A 362 -21.80 12.30 -13.80
C GLN A 362 -22.97 13.00 -13.11
N GLY A 363 -24.01 13.40 -13.84
CA GLY A 363 -25.13 14.19 -13.32
C GLY A 363 -24.81 15.69 -13.22
N LEU A 364 -23.80 16.16 -13.95
CA LEU A 364 -23.46 17.58 -14.07
C LEU A 364 -24.30 18.29 -15.14
N LEU A 365 -24.72 17.56 -16.18
CA LEU A 365 -25.71 18.00 -17.14
C LEU A 365 -26.95 17.10 -17.06
N VAL A 366 -28.13 17.72 -17.07
CA VAL A 366 -29.42 17.02 -17.11
C VAL A 366 -30.28 17.57 -18.23
N GLN A 367 -31.20 16.76 -18.76
CA GLN A 367 -32.21 17.26 -19.69
C GLN A 367 -33.54 17.51 -18.98
N ARG A 368 -34.10 18.71 -19.17
CA ARG A 368 -35.48 19.06 -18.80
C ARG A 368 -36.14 19.80 -19.96
N ASP A 369 -37.37 19.41 -20.29
CA ASP A 369 -38.17 20.02 -21.37
C ASP A 369 -37.42 20.13 -22.71
N GLY A 370 -36.61 19.11 -23.05
CA GLY A 370 -35.82 19.07 -24.28
C GLY A 370 -34.59 19.99 -24.31
N LYS A 371 -34.27 20.67 -23.20
CA LYS A 371 -33.08 21.52 -23.05
C LYS A 371 -32.07 20.88 -22.11
N GLU A 372 -30.79 20.91 -22.49
CA GLU A 372 -29.69 20.59 -21.57
C GLU A 372 -29.48 21.73 -20.58
N MET A 373 -29.45 21.38 -19.30
CA MET A 373 -29.29 22.32 -18.19
C MET A 373 -28.16 21.85 -17.27
N PRO A 374 -27.25 22.75 -16.86
CA PRO A 374 -26.30 22.51 -15.78
C PRO A 374 -26.99 22.26 -14.44
N THR A 375 -26.45 21.33 -13.66
CA THR A 375 -26.82 21.18 -12.25
C THR A 375 -26.06 22.15 -11.36
N SER A 376 -26.50 22.31 -10.10
CA SER A 376 -25.84 23.14 -9.10
C SER A 376 -24.39 22.72 -8.92
N GLY A 377 -24.10 21.40 -8.93
CA GLY A 377 -22.74 20.87 -8.89
C GLY A 377 -21.90 21.31 -10.08
N CYS A 378 -22.47 21.32 -11.29
CA CYS A 378 -21.78 21.76 -12.50
C CYS A 378 -21.44 23.25 -12.46
N VAL A 379 -22.40 24.09 -12.05
CA VAL A 379 -22.18 25.53 -11.89
C VAL A 379 -21.15 25.80 -10.79
N LEU A 380 -21.23 25.13 -9.64
CA LEU A 380 -20.26 25.29 -8.55
C LEU A 380 -18.84 24.89 -8.97
N LEU A 381 -18.67 23.78 -9.69
CA LEU A 381 -17.35 23.28 -10.12
C LEU A 381 -16.75 24.06 -11.28
N PHE A 382 -17.58 24.47 -12.24
CA PHE A 382 -17.10 24.94 -13.55
C PHE A 382 -17.74 26.24 -14.02
N GLY A 383 -18.61 26.88 -13.25
CA GLY A 383 -19.15 28.19 -13.61
C GLY A 383 -18.05 29.24 -13.74
N ARG A 384 -18.16 30.13 -14.73
CA ARG A 384 -17.30 31.31 -14.82
C ARG A 384 -17.60 32.30 -13.69
N GLU A 385 -18.89 32.45 -13.37
CA GLU A 385 -19.39 33.33 -12.30
C GLU A 385 -20.48 32.61 -11.47
N PRO A 386 -20.12 31.56 -10.71
CA PRO A 386 -21.10 30.76 -9.97
C PRO A 386 -21.86 31.56 -8.92
N GLN A 387 -21.28 32.66 -8.43
CA GLN A 387 -21.90 33.57 -7.48
C GLN A 387 -23.16 34.28 -8.02
N ARG A 388 -23.40 34.28 -9.34
CA ARG A 388 -24.69 34.74 -9.92
C ARG A 388 -25.88 33.93 -9.39
N TRP A 389 -25.68 32.64 -9.17
CA TRP A 389 -26.71 31.72 -8.65
C TRP A 389 -26.51 31.40 -7.17
N PHE A 390 -25.26 31.36 -6.71
CA PHE A 390 -24.92 31.03 -5.33
C PHE A 390 -24.03 32.12 -4.72
N PRO A 391 -24.56 33.31 -4.38
CA PRO A 391 -23.76 34.42 -3.83
C PRO A 391 -22.99 34.06 -2.56
N HIS A 392 -23.52 33.09 -1.80
CA HIS A 392 -22.92 32.57 -0.58
C HIS A 392 -21.82 31.54 -0.83
N ALA A 393 -21.65 31.00 -2.03
CA ALA A 393 -20.66 29.97 -2.37
C ALA A 393 -19.22 30.55 -2.45
N VAL A 394 -18.78 31.12 -1.33
CA VAL A 394 -17.48 31.71 -1.09
C VAL A 394 -16.89 31.17 0.20
N ILE A 395 -15.57 31.26 0.35
CA ILE A 395 -14.85 30.99 1.59
C ILE A 395 -14.25 32.29 2.09
N SER A 396 -14.65 32.72 3.28
CA SER A 396 -14.07 33.89 3.94
C SER A 396 -12.95 33.46 4.88
N THR A 397 -11.78 34.06 4.73
CA THR A 397 -10.63 33.79 5.59
C THR A 397 -10.28 35.00 6.44
N SER A 398 -9.68 34.77 7.61
CA SER A 398 -9.13 35.84 8.42
C SER A 398 -7.90 35.39 9.22
N ILE A 399 -6.91 36.28 9.34
CA ILE A 399 -5.74 36.07 10.19
C ILE A 399 -5.77 37.07 11.33
N GLY A 400 -5.86 36.56 12.57
CA GLY A 400 -5.95 37.37 13.80
C GLY A 400 -7.12 38.36 13.77
N GLY A 401 -8.20 38.04 13.06
CA GLY A 401 -9.39 38.90 12.89
C GLY A 401 -9.21 40.14 12.01
N LYS A 402 -8.00 40.43 11.49
CA LYS A 402 -7.68 41.67 10.76
C LYS A 402 -7.53 41.45 9.25
N LYS A 403 -6.66 40.52 8.83
CA LYS A 403 -6.38 40.26 7.40
C LYS A 403 -7.49 39.40 6.80
N ARG A 404 -8.63 40.01 6.44
CA ARG A 404 -9.76 39.31 5.84
C ARG A 404 -9.59 39.19 4.33
N ARG A 405 -9.83 38.01 3.77
CA ARG A 405 -9.91 37.76 2.32
C ARG A 405 -11.17 36.92 2.04
N VAL A 406 -11.74 37.08 0.85
CA VAL A 406 -12.86 36.27 0.37
C VAL A 406 -12.39 35.58 -0.90
N PHE A 407 -12.54 34.27 -0.95
CA PHE A 407 -12.24 33.44 -2.12
C PHE A 407 -13.56 33.15 -2.84
N GLU A 408 -13.66 33.62 -4.08
CA GLU A 408 -14.82 33.50 -4.97
C GLU A 408 -14.48 32.75 -6.26
N GLY A 409 -15.41 32.68 -7.20
CA GLY A 409 -15.28 31.85 -8.41
C GLY A 409 -15.70 30.40 -8.16
N ASN A 410 -15.38 29.50 -9.10
CA ASN A 410 -15.72 28.08 -8.98
C ASN A 410 -14.86 27.33 -7.97
N LEU A 411 -15.34 26.16 -7.54
CA LEU A 411 -14.72 25.38 -6.47
C LEU A 411 -13.32 24.85 -6.85
N ILE A 412 -13.04 24.61 -8.14
CA ILE A 412 -11.70 24.20 -8.58
C ILE A 412 -10.70 25.35 -8.42
N THR A 413 -11.12 26.57 -8.73
CA THR A 413 -10.34 27.79 -8.54
C THR A 413 -10.15 28.09 -7.04
N GLN A 414 -11.24 28.07 -6.27
CA GLN A 414 -11.17 28.27 -4.81
C GLN A 414 -10.25 27.24 -4.14
N HIS A 415 -10.31 25.97 -4.54
CA HIS A 415 -9.42 24.92 -4.04
C HIS A 415 -7.94 25.25 -4.27
N ARG A 416 -7.57 25.61 -5.50
CA ARG A 416 -6.18 25.97 -5.85
C ARG A 416 -5.71 27.19 -5.03
N ASP A 417 -6.50 28.26 -5.05
CA ASP A 417 -6.10 29.54 -4.45
C ASP A 417 -6.02 29.45 -2.91
N LEU A 418 -6.87 28.63 -2.28
CA LEU A 418 -6.81 28.39 -0.84
C LEU A 418 -5.64 27.48 -0.43
N ILE A 419 -5.23 26.51 -1.26
CA ILE A 419 -4.00 25.74 -1.00
C ILE A 419 -2.78 26.65 -0.99
N GLU A 420 -2.67 27.52 -2.00
CA GLU A 420 -1.57 28.50 -2.08
C GLU A 420 -1.58 29.41 -0.84
N TRP A 421 -2.76 29.94 -0.47
CA TRP A 421 -2.90 30.80 0.70
C TRP A 421 -2.57 30.09 2.02
N LEU A 422 -3.00 28.84 2.21
CA LEU A 422 -2.67 28.04 3.42
C LEU A 422 -1.17 27.72 3.51
N GLY A 423 -0.45 27.71 2.38
CA GLY A 423 1.01 27.58 2.34
C GLY A 423 1.77 28.89 2.61
N GLU A 424 1.10 30.05 2.61
CA GLU A 424 1.74 31.32 2.94
C GLU A 424 2.19 31.35 4.41
N LYS A 425 3.37 31.94 4.69
CA LYS A 425 3.94 32.06 6.06
C LYS A 425 3.04 32.80 7.05
N ASP A 426 2.11 33.62 6.56
CA ASP A 426 1.13 34.32 7.38
C ASP A 426 0.04 33.37 7.91
N ALA A 427 -0.34 32.35 7.14
CA ALA A 427 -1.35 31.36 7.49
C ALA A 427 -0.74 30.12 8.19
N ASN A 428 0.41 29.65 7.70
CA ASN A 428 1.15 28.51 8.26
C ASN A 428 2.63 28.89 8.50
N PRO A 429 2.95 29.58 9.61
CA PRO A 429 4.30 30.02 9.90
C PRO A 429 5.25 28.86 10.18
N VAL A 430 6.54 29.05 9.91
CA VAL A 430 7.59 28.10 10.31
C VAL A 430 7.91 28.29 11.79
N LEU A 431 7.83 27.21 12.56
CA LEU A 431 8.17 27.16 13.98
C LEU A 431 9.54 26.51 14.17
N LYS A 432 10.29 27.07 15.13
CA LYS A 432 11.45 26.41 15.73
C LYS A 432 10.98 25.55 16.90
N VAL A 433 10.92 24.24 16.71
CA VAL A 433 10.47 23.30 17.73
C VAL A 433 11.68 22.84 18.55
N LYS A 434 11.64 23.05 19.85
CA LYS A 434 12.68 22.60 20.78
C LYS A 434 12.39 21.16 21.19
N LYS A 435 13.32 20.27 20.86
CA LYS A 435 13.40 18.88 21.37
C LYS A 435 14.36 18.84 22.56
N ARG A 436 14.56 17.66 23.14
CA ARG A 436 15.36 17.48 24.37
C ARG A 436 16.83 17.89 24.16
N THR A 437 17.41 17.56 23.01
CA THR A 437 18.83 17.88 22.71
C THR A 437 19.02 18.72 21.45
N THR A 438 18.00 18.82 20.58
CA THR A 438 18.08 19.48 19.27
C THR A 438 16.92 20.44 19.04
N HIS A 439 16.95 21.15 17.91
CA HIS A 439 15.81 21.90 17.42
C HIS A 439 15.64 21.65 15.92
N ASP A 440 14.40 21.60 15.47
CA ASP A 440 14.02 21.51 14.06
C ASP A 440 13.13 22.68 13.66
N GLU A 441 13.23 23.10 12.41
CA GLU A 441 12.38 24.10 11.80
C GLU A 441 11.36 23.40 10.91
N ARG A 442 10.07 23.59 11.20
CA ARG A 442 8.97 22.99 10.44
C ARG A 442 7.73 23.90 10.43
N PRO A 443 6.81 23.77 9.47
CA PRO A 443 5.53 24.49 9.51
C PRO A 443 4.75 24.22 10.80
N ALA A 444 3.97 25.20 11.24
CA ALA A 444 3.14 25.12 12.44
C ALA A 444 2.09 24.00 12.36
N TYR A 445 1.57 23.77 11.16
CA TYR A 445 0.59 22.73 10.85
C TYR A 445 1.09 21.89 9.67
N PRO A 446 0.85 20.57 9.66
CA PRO A 446 1.11 19.74 8.49
C PRO A 446 0.30 20.25 7.29
N GLU A 447 0.96 20.53 6.17
CA GLU A 447 0.29 21.03 4.96
C GLU A 447 -0.81 20.08 4.49
N ARG A 448 -0.53 18.76 4.51
CA ARG A 448 -1.49 17.74 4.11
C ARG A 448 -2.77 17.76 4.96
N ALA A 449 -2.64 18.02 6.27
CA ALA A 449 -3.79 18.10 7.16
C ALA A 449 -4.67 19.33 6.85
N LEU A 450 -4.05 20.47 6.56
CA LEU A 450 -4.80 21.67 6.14
C LEU A 450 -5.52 21.46 4.81
N VAL A 451 -4.87 20.81 3.83
CA VAL A 451 -5.47 20.46 2.54
C VAL A 451 -6.65 19.50 2.71
N GLU A 452 -6.51 18.47 3.56
CA GLU A 452 -7.58 17.51 3.83
C GLU A 452 -8.82 18.19 4.44
N LEU A 453 -8.62 19.12 5.39
CA LEU A 453 -9.72 19.89 5.98
C LEU A 453 -10.36 20.86 4.97
N LEU A 454 -9.57 21.47 4.09
CA LEU A 454 -10.06 22.32 3.01
C LEU A 454 -10.94 21.53 2.03
N VAL A 455 -10.49 20.37 1.56
CA VAL A 455 -11.27 19.54 0.62
C VAL A 455 -12.55 19.06 1.30
N ASN A 456 -12.48 18.61 2.55
CA ASN A 456 -13.67 18.26 3.33
C ASN A 456 -14.65 19.43 3.46
N MET A 457 -14.15 20.65 3.70
CA MET A 457 -14.97 21.86 3.71
C MET A 457 -15.67 22.09 2.35
N LEU A 458 -14.96 21.97 1.23
CA LEU A 458 -15.52 22.21 -0.10
C LEU A 458 -16.61 21.20 -0.49
N VAL A 459 -16.37 19.90 -0.26
CA VAL A 459 -17.24 18.83 -0.77
C VAL A 459 -18.38 18.45 0.18
N HIS A 460 -18.24 18.70 1.49
CA HIS A 460 -19.28 18.40 2.49
C HIS A 460 -20.07 19.64 2.95
N ARG A 461 -19.89 20.79 2.29
CA ARG A 461 -20.64 22.01 2.58
C ARG A 461 -22.12 21.88 2.26
N ASP A 462 -22.96 22.46 3.10
CA ASP A 462 -24.36 22.70 2.75
C ASP A 462 -24.50 23.97 1.89
N TYR A 463 -24.45 23.78 0.58
CA TYR A 463 -24.66 24.87 -0.40
C TYR A 463 -26.11 25.35 -0.48
N GLY A 464 -27.06 24.71 0.23
CA GLY A 464 -28.41 25.24 0.39
C GLY A 464 -28.51 26.37 1.42
N ARG A 465 -27.48 26.55 2.26
CA ARG A 465 -27.44 27.60 3.29
C ARG A 465 -26.70 28.84 2.81
N SER A 466 -27.27 30.01 3.11
CA SER A 466 -26.73 31.33 2.72
C SER A 466 -25.50 31.78 3.50
N ASP A 467 -25.13 31.09 4.57
CA ASP A 467 -23.94 31.43 5.36
C ASP A 467 -22.65 31.08 4.60
N PRO A 468 -21.59 31.90 4.66
CA PRO A 468 -20.29 31.54 4.10
C PRO A 468 -19.58 30.47 4.94
N ALA A 469 -18.70 29.71 4.28
CA ALA A 469 -17.70 28.89 4.96
C ALA A 469 -16.54 29.79 5.44
N LEU A 470 -15.96 29.46 6.59
CA LEU A 470 -14.99 30.31 7.28
C LEU A 470 -13.69 29.55 7.57
N ILE A 471 -12.55 30.17 7.30
CA ILE A 471 -11.23 29.73 7.77
C ILE A 471 -10.62 30.84 8.63
N VAL A 472 -10.44 30.58 9.92
CA VAL A 472 -9.90 31.56 10.88
C VAL A 472 -8.57 31.08 11.40
N VAL A 473 -7.50 31.80 11.06
CA VAL A 473 -6.16 31.58 11.61
C VAL A 473 -5.98 32.47 12.83
N SER A 474 -5.80 31.84 13.99
CA SER A 474 -5.45 32.47 15.26
C SER A 474 -3.94 32.33 15.46
N PRO A 475 -3.12 33.36 15.15
CA PRO A 475 -1.69 33.20 15.06
C PRO A 475 -1.06 32.78 16.39
N GLY A 476 -0.30 31.69 16.38
CA GLY A 476 0.31 31.14 17.58
C GLY A 476 -0.56 30.14 18.34
N GLU A 477 -1.77 29.85 17.85
CA GLU A 477 -2.74 29.00 18.56
C GLU A 477 -3.35 27.92 17.66
N ASN A 478 -4.19 28.31 16.70
CA ASN A 478 -5.00 27.36 15.94
C ASN A 478 -5.42 27.87 14.55
N VAL A 479 -5.80 26.94 13.69
CA VAL A 479 -6.60 27.21 12.49
C VAL A 479 -7.96 26.54 12.66
N ARG A 480 -9.04 27.32 12.47
CA ARG A 480 -10.42 26.86 12.55
C ARG A 480 -11.06 26.86 11.17
N PHE A 481 -11.52 25.70 10.75
CA PHE A 481 -12.35 25.49 9.57
C PHE A 481 -13.81 25.35 10.02
N SER A 482 -14.73 26.17 9.50
CA SER A 482 -16.14 26.11 9.88
C SER A 482 -17.05 26.15 8.67
N ASN A 483 -17.87 25.12 8.50
CA ASN A 483 -18.74 24.91 7.35
C ASN A 483 -20.22 25.08 7.76
N PRO A 484 -21.06 25.74 6.94
CA PRO A 484 -22.50 25.65 7.13
C PRO A 484 -23.00 24.25 6.82
N GLY A 485 -23.96 23.78 7.62
CA GLY A 485 -24.42 22.40 7.64
C GLY A 485 -23.63 21.57 8.65
N GLY A 486 -24.33 20.98 9.61
CA GLY A 486 -23.77 19.98 10.52
C GLY A 486 -23.52 18.64 9.83
N LEU A 487 -23.10 17.65 10.60
CA LEU A 487 -23.02 16.26 10.14
C LEU A 487 -24.42 15.74 9.79
N PRO A 488 -24.57 14.92 8.73
CA PRO A 488 -25.84 14.26 8.42
C PRO A 488 -26.31 13.34 9.56
N ASP A 489 -27.61 13.20 9.75
CA ASP A 489 -28.19 12.38 10.84
C ASP A 489 -27.70 10.93 10.83
N SER A 490 -27.47 10.37 9.64
CA SER A 490 -26.92 9.01 9.46
C SER A 490 -25.48 8.86 9.97
N VAL A 491 -24.70 9.95 9.96
CA VAL A 491 -23.33 10.00 10.50
C VAL A 491 -23.39 10.24 12.01
N VAL A 492 -24.24 11.16 12.45
CA VAL A 492 -24.45 11.46 13.88
C VAL A 492 -24.87 10.20 14.64
N ALA A 493 -25.75 9.37 14.07
CA ALA A 493 -26.20 8.11 14.68
C ALA A 493 -25.08 7.07 14.89
N GLN A 494 -23.93 7.22 14.21
CA GLN A 494 -22.78 6.31 14.31
C GLN A 494 -21.65 6.88 15.18
N LEU A 495 -21.80 8.10 15.68
CA LEU A 495 -20.80 8.82 16.47
C LEU A 495 -21.29 9.05 17.89
N GLU A 496 -20.35 9.08 18.82
CA GLU A 496 -20.59 9.51 20.20
C GLU A 496 -20.23 11.00 20.30
N LEU A 497 -21.24 11.84 20.57
CA LEU A 497 -21.07 13.28 20.76
C LEU A 497 -21.18 13.65 22.23
N ASP A 498 -20.31 14.55 22.71
CA ASP A 498 -20.44 15.15 24.03
C ASP A 498 -21.52 16.24 24.08
N ASN A 499 -21.80 16.78 25.27
CA ASN A 499 -22.80 17.84 25.47
C ASN A 499 -22.51 19.14 24.69
N GLY A 500 -21.28 19.33 24.21
CA GLY A 500 -20.87 20.45 23.37
C GLY A 500 -20.83 20.12 21.87
N GLY A 501 -21.28 18.91 21.48
CA GLY A 501 -21.24 18.44 20.09
C GLY A 501 -19.86 17.97 19.63
N ARG A 502 -18.88 17.83 20.53
CA ARG A 502 -17.55 17.32 20.17
C ARG A 502 -17.57 15.81 20.00
N PHE A 503 -16.79 15.32 19.06
CA PHE A 503 -16.71 13.89 18.76
C PHE A 503 -15.30 13.49 18.33
N LYS A 504 -15.01 12.20 18.41
CA LYS A 504 -13.79 11.60 17.83
C LYS A 504 -14.14 10.97 16.47
N PRO A 505 -13.36 11.24 15.41
CA PRO A 505 -13.61 10.65 14.11
C PRO A 505 -13.43 9.12 14.18
N ARG A 506 -14.22 8.39 13.39
CA ARG A 506 -14.09 6.94 13.23
C ARG A 506 -13.87 6.64 11.74
N ALA A 507 -12.94 5.74 11.43
CA ALA A 507 -12.75 5.26 10.07
C ALA A 507 -14.07 4.63 9.55
N GLU A 508 -14.28 4.70 8.24
CA GLU A 508 -15.44 4.12 7.53
C GLU A 508 -16.80 4.78 7.85
N VAL A 509 -16.87 5.74 8.77
CA VAL A 509 -18.08 6.52 9.06
C VAL A 509 -18.06 7.80 8.22
N SER A 510 -18.73 7.78 7.06
CA SER A 510 -18.83 8.94 6.16
C SER A 510 -20.17 8.97 5.41
N ALA A 511 -20.64 10.17 5.06
CA ALA A 511 -21.79 10.37 4.19
C ALA A 511 -21.53 11.48 3.16
N LEU A 512 -21.93 11.20 1.92
CA LEU A 512 -21.72 12.09 0.77
C LEU A 512 -22.88 13.08 0.68
N ARG A 513 -22.67 14.31 1.15
CA ARG A 513 -23.67 15.39 1.05
C ARG A 513 -23.83 15.89 -0.39
N ASN A 514 -22.71 16.10 -1.07
CA ASN A 514 -22.66 16.54 -2.45
C ASN A 514 -21.95 15.47 -3.30
N ARG A 515 -22.74 14.56 -3.88
CA ARG A 515 -22.24 13.36 -4.58
C ARG A 515 -21.38 13.73 -5.78
N ALA A 516 -21.84 14.64 -6.62
CA ALA A 516 -21.16 15.06 -7.84
C ALA A 516 -19.86 15.82 -7.51
N LEU A 517 -19.89 16.68 -6.48
CA LEU A 517 -18.69 17.37 -6.01
C LEU A 517 -17.63 16.38 -5.49
N CYS A 518 -18.03 15.45 -4.62
CA CYS A 518 -17.13 14.42 -4.10
C CYS A 518 -16.53 13.55 -5.22
N ASP A 519 -17.32 13.22 -6.25
CA ASP A 519 -16.85 12.39 -7.36
C ASP A 519 -15.77 13.09 -8.19
N ILE A 520 -15.97 14.38 -8.50
CA ILE A 520 -14.98 15.17 -9.24
C ILE A 520 -13.70 15.37 -8.43
N PHE A 521 -13.80 15.74 -7.14
CA PHE A 521 -12.62 15.93 -6.27
C PHE A 521 -11.84 14.62 -6.05
N PHE A 522 -12.51 13.47 -6.03
CA PHE A 522 -11.86 12.16 -6.03
C PHE A 522 -11.13 11.88 -7.36
N GLY A 523 -11.78 12.16 -8.49
CA GLY A 523 -11.20 11.93 -9.81
C GLY A 523 -9.95 12.78 -10.07
N ILE A 524 -9.87 13.98 -9.50
CA ILE A 524 -8.64 14.82 -9.55
C ILE A 524 -7.67 14.58 -8.40
N ARG A 525 -7.80 13.45 -7.68
CA ARG A 525 -6.87 13.03 -6.61
C ARG A 525 -6.77 14.02 -5.44
N ALA A 526 -7.74 14.91 -5.27
CA ALA A 526 -7.78 15.86 -4.17
C ALA A 526 -8.23 15.19 -2.86
N MET A 527 -9.01 14.11 -2.95
CA MET A 527 -9.47 13.31 -1.81
C MET A 527 -9.48 11.81 -2.10
N GLU A 528 -9.51 11.01 -1.04
CA GLU A 528 -9.77 9.57 -1.06
C GLU A 528 -11.12 9.27 -0.36
N ARG A 529 -11.80 8.20 -0.75
CA ARG A 529 -13.18 7.90 -0.29
C ARG A 529 -13.26 6.85 0.81
N ALA A 530 -12.12 6.47 1.40
CA ALA A 530 -12.02 5.47 2.47
C ALA A 530 -12.65 5.93 3.81
N GLY A 531 -13.03 7.20 3.93
CA GLY A 531 -13.58 7.74 5.17
C GLY A 531 -12.54 7.91 6.28
N THR A 532 -11.24 7.94 5.94
CA THR A 532 -10.13 8.08 6.90
C THR A 532 -9.67 9.53 7.10
N GLY A 533 -10.07 10.48 6.23
CA GLY A 533 -9.47 11.81 6.17
C GLY A 533 -9.39 12.56 7.51
N LEU A 534 -10.45 12.55 8.33
CA LEU A 534 -10.41 13.20 9.65
C LEU A 534 -9.54 12.46 10.67
N VAL A 535 -9.44 11.13 10.57
CA VAL A 535 -8.55 10.30 11.40
C VAL A 535 -7.09 10.55 11.00
N ASP A 536 -6.83 10.64 9.70
CA ASP A 536 -5.50 10.94 9.15
C ASP A 536 -5.04 12.34 9.59
N VAL A 537 -5.94 13.32 9.62
CA VAL A 537 -5.68 14.66 10.17
C VAL A 537 -5.30 14.59 11.66
N GLU A 538 -6.02 13.81 12.47
CA GLU A 538 -5.72 13.63 13.90
C GLU A 538 -4.32 13.03 14.11
N HIS A 539 -3.97 11.97 13.37
CA HIS A 539 -2.64 11.37 13.41
C HIS A 539 -1.53 12.34 12.96
N MET A 540 -1.71 13.02 11.82
CA MET A 540 -0.70 13.97 11.30
C MET A 540 -0.44 15.11 12.28
N LEU A 541 -1.47 15.61 12.96
CA LEU A 541 -1.32 16.66 13.97
C LEU A 541 -0.66 16.14 15.24
N ALA A 542 -1.07 14.97 15.74
CA ALA A 542 -0.43 14.33 16.89
C ALA A 542 1.06 14.07 16.64
N ASP A 543 1.43 13.60 15.44
CA ASP A 543 2.82 13.41 15.00
C ASP A 543 3.62 14.72 14.92
N HIS A 544 2.92 15.83 14.71
CA HIS A 544 3.48 17.16 14.74
C HIS A 544 3.49 17.79 16.13
N GLY A 545 3.00 17.11 17.18
CA GLY A 545 2.88 17.64 18.54
C GLY A 545 1.76 18.66 18.69
N GLY A 546 0.82 18.70 17.74
CA GLY A 546 -0.40 19.50 17.79
C GLY A 546 -1.62 18.65 18.16
N GLU A 547 -2.79 19.28 18.16
CA GLU A 547 -4.04 18.62 18.55
C GLU A 547 -5.18 18.96 17.57
N THR A 548 -6.20 18.12 17.56
CA THR A 548 -7.41 18.31 16.74
C THR A 548 -8.67 18.29 17.61
N GLU A 549 -9.63 19.12 17.24
CA GLU A 549 -10.96 19.12 17.84
C GLU A 549 -12.02 19.25 16.74
N PHE A 550 -12.95 18.29 16.71
CA PHE A 550 -14.07 18.28 15.78
C PHE A 550 -15.36 18.48 16.55
N THR A 551 -16.21 19.39 16.06
CA THR A 551 -17.46 19.77 16.71
C THR A 551 -18.58 19.82 15.68
N ASN A 552 -19.69 19.16 16.00
CA ASN A 552 -20.96 19.29 15.32
C ASN A 552 -21.89 20.13 16.20
N ASP A 553 -22.00 21.42 15.89
CA ASP A 553 -22.87 22.34 16.62
C ASP A 553 -24.32 22.11 16.15
N ALA A 554 -25.05 21.25 16.86
CA ALA A 554 -26.44 20.92 16.55
C ALA A 554 -27.39 22.14 16.63
N PRO A 555 -27.26 23.06 17.61
CA PRO A 555 -27.99 24.34 17.61
C PRO A 555 -27.60 25.29 16.45
N GLY A 556 -26.31 25.40 16.14
CA GLY A 556 -25.80 26.32 15.11
C GLY A 556 -25.88 25.79 13.68
N GLY A 557 -26.11 24.47 13.51
CA GLY A 557 -26.12 23.79 12.23
C GLY A 557 -24.79 23.90 11.48
N ARG A 558 -23.65 23.85 12.20
CA ARG A 558 -22.30 23.97 11.62
C ARG A 558 -21.40 22.83 12.05
N PHE A 559 -20.61 22.35 11.10
CA PHE A 559 -19.45 21.51 11.38
C PHE A 559 -18.21 22.41 11.55
N THR A 560 -17.42 22.17 12.60
CA THR A 560 -16.18 22.90 12.86
C THR A 560 -15.04 21.94 13.14
N ALA A 561 -13.90 22.16 12.50
CA ALA A 561 -12.63 21.50 12.77
C ALA A 561 -11.60 22.53 13.23
N VAL A 562 -10.95 22.28 14.36
CA VAL A 562 -9.89 23.13 14.92
C VAL A 562 -8.61 22.31 14.98
N VAL A 563 -7.56 22.79 14.31
CA VAL A 563 -6.20 22.26 14.45
C VAL A 563 -5.38 23.20 15.30
N ARG A 564 -4.70 22.68 16.32
CA ARG A 564 -3.82 23.42 17.22
C ARG A 564 -2.37 23.11 16.90
N GLN A 565 -1.53 24.14 16.89
CA GLN A 565 -0.09 23.96 16.71
C GLN A 565 0.55 23.47 18.03
N PRO A 566 1.81 23.04 18.01
CA PRO A 566 2.52 22.64 19.22
C PRO A 566 2.63 23.77 20.25
N ALA A 567 2.69 23.39 21.53
CA ALA A 567 2.66 24.33 22.64
C ALA A 567 3.75 25.41 22.51
N ALA A 568 3.34 26.67 22.53
CA ALA A 568 4.24 27.81 22.42
C ALA A 568 5.24 27.84 23.59
N SER A 569 6.53 28.00 23.29
CA SER A 569 7.55 28.13 24.32
C SER A 569 7.52 29.56 24.88
N ALA A 570 7.10 29.69 26.14
CA ALA A 570 7.03 30.98 26.85
C ALA A 570 6.22 32.07 26.09
N GLY A 571 5.13 31.66 25.42
CA GLY A 571 4.28 32.59 24.65
C GLY A 571 4.87 33.07 23.33
N SER A 572 5.97 32.47 22.86
CA SER A 572 6.56 32.79 21.56
C SER A 572 5.66 32.37 20.40
N LYS A 573 5.57 33.22 19.36
CA LYS A 573 4.84 32.91 18.12
C LYS A 573 5.65 32.08 17.11
N SER A 574 6.94 31.92 17.33
CA SER A 574 7.87 31.25 16.41
C SER A 574 8.66 30.12 17.06
N VAL A 575 8.47 29.87 18.36
CA VAL A 575 9.17 28.83 19.10
C VAL A 575 8.17 27.98 19.84
N ALA A 576 8.19 26.68 19.62
CA ALA A 576 7.36 25.71 20.31
C ALA A 576 8.19 24.68 21.06
N ARG A 577 7.56 23.94 21.97
CA ARG A 577 8.15 22.77 22.64
C ARG A 577 7.42 21.52 22.19
N ASP A 578 8.17 20.47 21.95
CA ASP A 578 7.60 19.14 21.84
C ASP A 578 7.52 18.54 23.25
N GLU A 579 6.30 18.34 23.77
CA GLU A 579 6.08 17.83 25.13
C GLU A 579 5.93 16.30 25.16
N ARG A 580 6.01 15.63 24.02
CA ARG A 580 5.84 14.18 23.92
C ARG A 580 7.02 13.43 24.56
N HIS A 581 6.72 12.30 25.20
CA HIS A 581 7.74 11.45 25.81
C HIS A 581 8.65 10.86 24.73
N THR A 582 9.96 10.97 24.91
CA THR A 582 10.95 10.59 23.90
C THR A 582 11.97 9.62 24.48
N GLU A 583 12.11 8.47 23.86
CA GLU A 583 13.19 7.51 24.14
C GLU A 583 14.39 7.76 23.23
N VAL A 584 15.59 7.50 23.74
CA VAL A 584 16.84 7.69 22.99
C VAL A 584 17.39 6.34 22.56
N TYR A 585 17.47 6.09 21.26
CA TYR A 585 18.02 4.89 20.66
C TYR A 585 19.45 5.14 20.16
N VAL A 586 20.41 4.31 20.57
CA VAL A 586 21.79 4.38 20.07
C VAL A 586 21.94 3.48 18.84
N LEU A 587 22.23 4.08 17.69
CA LEU A 587 22.52 3.38 16.45
C LEU A 587 23.97 2.93 16.40
N ASN A 588 24.25 1.78 15.82
CA ASN A 588 25.60 1.24 15.68
C ASN A 588 26.43 1.89 14.55
N PHE A 589 26.28 3.20 14.38
CA PHE A 589 26.89 4.04 13.36
C PHE A 589 27.66 5.19 14.00
N ILE A 590 28.92 5.37 13.59
CA ILE A 590 29.77 6.50 14.00
C ILE A 590 29.96 7.39 12.77
N PRO A 591 29.46 8.65 12.77
CA PRO A 591 29.50 9.51 11.60
C PRO A 591 30.88 10.13 11.41
N PHE A 592 31.28 10.37 10.16
CA PHE A 592 32.36 11.30 9.88
C PHE A 592 31.86 12.72 10.14
N VAL A 593 32.57 13.44 11.01
CA VAL A 593 32.30 14.85 11.32
C VAL A 593 32.90 15.74 10.23
N SER A 594 34.03 15.33 9.66
CA SER A 594 34.69 16.00 8.55
C SER A 594 35.36 14.98 7.64
N ILE A 595 35.26 15.21 6.33
CA ILE A 595 36.02 14.50 5.30
C ILE A 595 36.58 15.58 4.36
N PRO A 596 37.85 15.48 3.94
CA PRO A 596 38.45 16.47 3.05
C PRO A 596 37.62 16.66 1.78
N ASP A 597 37.46 17.91 1.37
CA ASP A 597 36.67 18.27 0.18
C ASP A 597 37.37 17.90 -1.14
N THR A 598 38.65 17.55 -1.09
CA THR A 598 39.43 17.15 -2.26
C THR A 598 40.07 15.78 -2.08
N ILE A 599 40.06 14.98 -3.14
CA ILE A 599 40.78 13.71 -3.22
C ILE A 599 41.75 13.77 -4.39
N SER A 600 43.03 13.54 -4.11
CA SER A 600 44.09 13.53 -5.11
C SER A 600 44.18 12.15 -5.75
N VAL A 601 44.22 12.14 -7.09
CA VAL A 601 44.37 10.93 -7.90
C VAL A 601 45.64 11.06 -8.74
N VAL A 602 46.63 10.23 -8.44
CA VAL A 602 47.88 10.15 -9.20
C VAL A 602 47.81 8.98 -10.17
N LYS A 603 47.96 9.28 -11.47
CA LYS A 603 48.14 8.25 -12.49
C LYS A 603 49.62 7.87 -12.54
N LEU A 604 49.90 6.58 -12.38
CA LEU A 604 51.25 6.04 -12.46
C LEU A 604 51.66 5.85 -13.93
N THR A 605 52.95 6.01 -14.23
CA THR A 605 53.50 5.76 -15.58
C THR A 605 53.60 4.28 -15.92
N GLY A 606 53.49 3.40 -14.92
CA GLY A 606 53.47 1.94 -15.06
C GLY A 606 52.63 1.26 -13.97
N PRO A 607 52.51 -0.08 -14.00
CA PRO A 607 51.76 -0.84 -13.00
C PRO A 607 52.29 -0.64 -11.58
N TRP A 608 51.41 -0.59 -10.57
CA TRP A 608 51.79 -0.41 -9.17
C TRP A 608 52.65 -1.55 -8.63
N ARG A 609 52.43 -2.77 -9.14
CA ARG A 609 53.27 -3.93 -8.84
C ARG A 609 54.74 -3.75 -9.24
N ASP A 610 55.00 -2.95 -10.29
CA ASP A 610 56.34 -2.71 -10.87
C ASP A 610 56.97 -1.40 -10.37
N ARG A 611 56.38 -0.78 -9.35
CA ARG A 611 56.86 0.51 -8.82
C ARG A 611 58.31 0.41 -8.31
N PRO A 612 59.10 1.50 -8.39
CA PRO A 612 60.41 1.55 -7.77
C PRO A 612 60.34 1.29 -6.25
N THR A 613 61.24 0.45 -5.74
CA THR A 613 61.26 0.06 -4.32
C THR A 613 61.74 1.18 -3.38
N HIS A 614 62.41 2.20 -3.92
CA HIS A 614 62.97 3.32 -3.17
C HIS A 614 62.00 4.52 -3.01
N LEU A 615 60.74 4.41 -3.47
CA LEU A 615 59.76 5.48 -3.30
C LEU A 615 59.45 5.69 -1.79
N PRO A 616 59.42 6.94 -1.28
CA PRO A 616 59.10 7.25 0.11
C PRO A 616 57.59 7.15 0.35
N LEU A 617 57.04 5.94 0.27
CA LEU A 617 55.58 5.70 0.35
C LEU A 617 54.98 6.05 1.71
N ASP A 618 55.81 6.13 2.75
CA ASP A 618 55.42 6.62 4.06
C ASP A 618 55.03 8.11 4.05
N GLU A 619 55.68 8.93 3.21
CA GLU A 619 55.35 10.35 3.02
C GLU A 619 54.02 10.55 2.24
N ALA A 620 53.59 9.57 1.45
CA ALA A 620 52.29 9.63 0.75
C ALA A 620 51.07 9.41 1.68
N GLY A 621 51.31 9.06 2.94
CA GLY A 621 50.27 8.76 3.92
C GLY A 621 49.44 7.52 3.56
N THR A 622 48.16 7.49 3.96
CA THR A 622 47.25 6.42 3.57
C THR A 622 46.69 6.67 2.18
N PHE A 623 46.80 5.68 1.30
CA PHE A 623 46.24 5.70 -0.03
C PHE A 623 45.63 4.35 -0.40
N THR A 624 44.90 4.33 -1.52
CA THR A 624 44.47 3.09 -2.17
C THR A 624 44.86 3.07 -3.64
N VAL A 625 45.01 1.88 -4.21
CA VAL A 625 45.42 1.68 -5.61
C VAL A 625 44.29 1.03 -6.39
N GLN A 626 43.76 1.73 -7.38
CA GLN A 626 42.72 1.25 -8.28
C GLN A 626 43.34 0.85 -9.63
N ALA A 627 42.87 -0.29 -10.16
CA ALA A 627 43.28 -0.82 -11.46
C ALA A 627 44.80 -0.93 -11.65
N ASP A 628 45.54 -1.11 -10.54
CA ASP A 628 47.00 -1.22 -10.53
C ASP A 628 47.74 -0.01 -11.15
N GLN A 629 47.08 1.15 -11.32
CA GLN A 629 47.67 2.32 -12.00
C GLN A 629 47.23 3.68 -11.43
N TYR A 630 46.22 3.72 -10.56
CA TYR A 630 45.71 4.96 -10.00
C TYR A 630 45.82 4.96 -8.49
N VAL A 631 46.61 5.88 -7.95
CA VAL A 631 46.75 6.08 -6.50
C VAL A 631 45.77 7.16 -6.05
N TRP A 632 44.89 6.81 -5.12
CA TRP A 632 43.89 7.71 -4.53
C TRP A 632 44.26 8.01 -3.08
N SER A 633 44.35 9.28 -2.72
CA SER A 633 44.70 9.73 -1.37
C SER A 633 44.04 11.06 -1.04
N PHE A 634 43.81 11.31 0.24
CA PHE A 634 43.42 12.64 0.72
C PHE A 634 44.60 13.61 0.81
N ALA A 635 45.85 13.13 0.72
CA ALA A 635 47.02 14.00 0.74
C ALA A 635 47.01 14.96 -0.46
N PRO A 636 47.51 16.20 -0.31
CA PRO A 636 47.56 17.17 -1.40
C PRO A 636 48.34 16.64 -2.61
N LEU A 637 47.81 16.89 -3.81
CA LEU A 637 48.40 16.41 -5.06
C LEU A 637 49.89 16.76 -5.22
N PRO A 638 50.37 17.99 -4.90
CA PRO A 638 51.79 18.31 -5.03
C PRO A 638 52.71 17.41 -4.22
N ILE A 639 52.28 16.98 -3.02
CA ILE A 639 53.04 16.08 -2.16
C ILE A 639 53.10 14.70 -2.78
N LEU A 640 51.97 14.17 -3.26
CA LEU A 640 51.95 12.87 -3.92
C LEU A 640 52.80 12.85 -5.20
N LEU A 641 52.76 13.93 -6.00
CA LEU A 641 53.61 14.05 -7.18
C LEU A 641 55.11 14.12 -6.82
N ALA A 642 55.46 14.68 -5.66
CA ALA A 642 56.83 14.63 -5.15
C ALA A 642 57.23 13.21 -4.72
N VAL A 643 56.36 12.52 -3.98
CA VAL A 643 56.59 11.14 -3.52
C VAL A 643 56.74 10.16 -4.68
N PHE A 644 55.87 10.25 -5.69
CA PHE A 644 55.92 9.35 -6.85
C PHE A 644 56.92 9.81 -7.93
N GLY A 645 57.39 11.06 -7.86
CA GLY A 645 58.46 11.59 -8.71
C GLY A 645 58.23 11.32 -10.20
N SER A 646 59.22 10.72 -10.85
CA SER A 646 59.16 10.35 -12.27
C SER A 646 58.20 9.19 -12.58
N TYR A 647 57.68 8.50 -11.57
CA TYR A 647 56.70 7.42 -11.72
C TYR A 647 55.25 7.93 -11.73
N ALA A 648 55.04 9.24 -11.57
CA ALA A 648 53.75 9.89 -11.72
C ALA A 648 53.64 10.63 -13.07
N ASP A 649 52.55 10.36 -13.79
CA ASP A 649 52.14 11.16 -14.94
C ASP A 649 51.49 12.46 -14.42
N LYS A 650 52.27 13.53 -14.37
CA LYS A 650 51.82 14.85 -13.89
C LYS A 650 50.64 15.40 -14.71
N SER A 651 50.59 15.12 -16.01
CA SER A 651 49.56 15.66 -16.92
C SER A 651 48.20 14.98 -16.72
N ALA A 652 48.21 13.71 -16.34
CA ALA A 652 47.00 12.92 -16.14
C ALA A 652 46.60 12.77 -14.65
N SER A 653 47.40 13.28 -13.73
CA SER A 653 47.11 13.31 -12.30
C SER A 653 46.34 14.57 -11.92
N ARG A 654 45.35 14.46 -11.03
CA ARG A 654 44.51 15.60 -10.63
C ARG A 654 43.91 15.45 -9.24
N ALA A 655 43.56 16.57 -8.63
CA ALA A 655 42.71 16.63 -7.46
C ALA A 655 41.25 16.81 -7.89
N TRP A 656 40.37 15.98 -7.34
CA TRP A 656 38.94 16.02 -7.59
C TRP A 656 38.19 16.57 -6.38
N ARG A 657 37.10 17.29 -6.61
CA ARG A 657 36.16 17.60 -5.53
C ARG A 657 35.44 16.33 -5.08
N ARG A 658 35.25 16.18 -3.77
CA ARG A 658 34.54 15.05 -3.17
C ARG A 658 33.14 14.90 -3.75
N SER A 659 32.41 16.01 -3.93
CA SER A 659 31.07 16.01 -4.51
C SER A 659 31.01 15.39 -5.92
N GLU A 660 32.05 15.57 -6.73
CA GLU A 660 32.16 14.98 -8.08
C GLU A 660 32.42 13.47 -8.02
N ILE A 661 33.13 13.01 -6.99
CA ILE A 661 33.38 11.59 -6.75
C ILE A 661 32.12 10.88 -6.21
N GLU A 662 31.37 11.55 -5.35
CA GLU A 662 30.15 11.00 -4.73
C GLU A 662 28.98 10.87 -5.71
N ALA A 663 28.94 11.70 -6.76
CA ALA A 663 27.97 11.63 -7.83
C ALA A 663 28.15 10.40 -8.75
N ASP A 664 29.36 9.83 -8.82
CA ASP A 664 29.69 8.66 -9.65
C ASP A 664 29.69 7.37 -8.81
N PRO A 665 28.83 6.38 -9.11
CA PRO A 665 28.72 5.16 -8.30
C PRO A 665 30.02 4.35 -8.16
N ASP A 666 30.88 4.33 -9.18
CA ASP A 666 32.12 3.56 -9.16
C ASP A 666 33.23 4.30 -8.41
N ARG A 667 33.36 5.62 -8.61
CA ARG A 667 34.32 6.44 -7.85
C ARG A 667 33.92 6.52 -6.37
N ARG A 668 32.62 6.52 -6.07
CA ARG A 668 32.09 6.45 -4.72
C ARG A 668 32.51 5.17 -3.98
N ARG A 669 32.63 4.04 -4.68
CA ARG A 669 33.18 2.78 -4.10
C ARG A 669 34.65 2.94 -3.73
N VAL A 670 35.43 3.65 -4.54
CA VAL A 670 36.85 3.92 -4.26
C VAL A 670 37.00 4.83 -3.04
N LEU A 671 36.16 5.85 -2.90
CA LEU A 671 36.10 6.71 -1.71
C LEU A 671 35.80 5.90 -0.44
N SER A 672 34.79 5.01 -0.49
CA SER A 672 34.49 4.08 0.61
C SER A 672 35.70 3.21 0.98
N TRP A 673 36.45 2.73 0.00
CA TRP A 673 37.68 1.97 0.26
C TRP A 673 38.79 2.83 0.89
N LEU A 674 38.98 4.06 0.42
CA LEU A 674 39.96 4.98 0.99
C LEU A 674 39.63 5.30 2.45
N LEU A 675 38.38 5.67 2.77
CA LEU A 675 37.91 5.87 4.14
C LEU A 675 38.13 4.62 5.01
N ARG A 676 37.86 3.43 4.46
CA ARG A 676 38.12 2.16 5.16
C ARG A 676 39.60 1.98 5.46
N LYS A 677 40.50 2.33 4.54
CA LYS A 677 41.95 2.19 4.75
C LYS A 677 42.46 3.08 5.87
N HIS A 678 41.93 4.30 5.99
CA HIS A 678 42.20 5.19 7.11
C HIS A 678 41.73 4.58 8.44
N PHE A 679 40.50 4.06 8.47
CA PHE A 679 39.98 3.39 9.67
C PHE A 679 40.77 2.12 10.04
N GLU A 680 41.08 1.25 9.08
CA GLU A 680 41.91 0.06 9.31
C GLU A 680 43.29 0.41 9.88
N ARG A 681 43.90 1.50 9.43
CA ARG A 681 45.17 1.97 10.01
C ARG A 681 44.99 2.40 11.47
N HIS A 682 43.94 3.17 11.77
CA HIS A 682 43.62 3.53 13.15
C HIS A 682 43.47 2.28 14.03
N LEU A 683 42.77 1.25 13.53
CA LEU A 683 42.63 -0.03 14.24
C LEU A 683 43.97 -0.73 14.49
N ARG A 684 44.93 -0.68 13.54
CA ARG A 684 46.28 -1.24 13.74
C ARG A 684 47.04 -0.56 14.87
N GLY A 685 46.74 0.71 15.18
CA GLY A 685 47.30 1.42 16.34
C GLY A 685 46.98 0.76 17.70
N PHE A 686 45.95 -0.09 17.76
CA PHE A 686 45.54 -0.79 18.98
C PHE A 686 46.19 -2.18 19.14
N ALA A 687 47.14 -2.56 18.28
CA ALA A 687 47.80 -3.87 18.34
C ALA A 687 48.45 -4.14 19.71
N LEU A 688 49.10 -3.13 20.32
CA LEU A 688 49.68 -3.25 21.67
C LEU A 688 48.62 -3.47 22.77
N ARG A 689 47.39 -2.97 22.54
CA ARG A 689 46.24 -3.22 23.43
C ARG A 689 45.55 -4.56 23.14
N GLY A 690 46.06 -5.32 22.17
CA GLY A 690 45.62 -6.67 21.82
C GLY A 690 44.50 -6.73 20.79
N LEU A 691 44.10 -5.61 20.18
CA LEU A 691 43.11 -5.64 19.08
C LEU A 691 43.84 -5.93 17.76
N VAL A 692 43.43 -6.98 17.06
CA VAL A 692 44.00 -7.38 15.77
C VAL A 692 42.95 -7.37 14.67
N LEU A 693 43.40 -7.11 13.44
CA LEU A 693 42.59 -7.24 12.23
C LEU A 693 42.68 -8.68 11.72
N GLU A 694 41.56 -9.27 11.29
CA GLU A 694 41.60 -10.60 10.68
C GLU A 694 42.21 -10.54 9.27
N GLU A 695 43.26 -11.34 9.00
CA GLU A 695 43.96 -11.35 7.71
C GLU A 695 43.43 -12.45 6.75
N GLY A 696 43.33 -12.14 5.44
CA GLY A 696 43.07 -13.11 4.36
C GLY A 696 42.25 -12.57 3.18
N LYS A 697 42.55 -13.05 1.95
CA LYS A 697 41.94 -12.59 0.67
C LYS A 697 40.39 -12.65 0.62
N ASN A 698 39.76 -13.51 1.43
CA ASN A 698 38.30 -13.74 1.47
C ASN A 698 37.71 -13.70 2.90
N ARG A 699 38.39 -13.10 3.88
CA ARG A 699 37.90 -13.05 5.28
C ARG A 699 37.48 -11.63 5.66
N GLY A 700 36.32 -11.54 6.31
CA GLY A 700 35.52 -10.33 6.43
C GLY A 700 36.17 -9.20 7.23
N ARG A 701 35.68 -7.98 6.98
CA ARG A 701 36.03 -6.70 7.63
C ARG A 701 35.78 -6.78 9.15
N ARG A 702 36.71 -7.38 9.89
CA ARG A 702 36.56 -7.72 11.31
C ARG A 702 37.84 -7.42 12.10
N ALA A 703 37.65 -6.97 13.33
CA ALA A 703 38.69 -6.84 14.34
C ALA A 703 38.26 -7.60 15.60
N TYR A 704 39.21 -8.21 16.32
CA TYR A 704 38.93 -8.91 17.57
C TYR A 704 40.12 -8.86 18.52
N PHE A 705 39.88 -9.02 19.82
CA PHE A 705 40.95 -9.05 20.81
C PHE A 705 41.68 -10.40 20.84
N GLU A 706 42.99 -10.38 21.00
CA GLU A 706 43.80 -11.55 21.33
C GLU A 706 44.08 -11.64 22.83
N GLY A 707 44.30 -12.85 23.34
CA GLY A 707 44.76 -13.05 24.71
C GLY A 707 46.12 -12.39 24.98
N ASN A 708 46.48 -12.25 26.26
CA ASN A 708 47.82 -11.80 26.66
C ASN A 708 48.64 -13.01 27.12
N ALA A 709 49.73 -13.35 26.42
CA ALA A 709 50.55 -14.53 26.71
C ALA A 709 49.74 -15.84 26.88
N ALA A 710 48.80 -16.10 25.96
CA ALA A 710 47.86 -17.24 26.00
C ALA A 710 46.90 -17.27 27.21
N ARG A 711 46.64 -16.11 27.84
CA ARG A 711 45.68 -15.95 28.94
C ARG A 711 44.57 -14.95 28.60
N ALA A 712 43.54 -14.95 29.46
CA ALA A 712 42.45 -13.97 29.43
C ALA A 712 42.97 -12.52 29.46
N ARG A 713 42.20 -11.59 28.90
CA ARG A 713 42.54 -10.16 28.82
C ARG A 713 41.39 -9.34 29.40
N CYS A 714 41.72 -8.44 30.32
CA CYS A 714 40.80 -7.47 30.90
C CYS A 714 41.22 -6.06 30.50
N TYR A 715 40.24 -5.20 30.24
CA TYR A 715 40.41 -3.79 29.96
C TYR A 715 39.63 -2.97 30.98
N VAL A 716 40.21 -1.90 31.48
CA VAL A 716 39.55 -0.98 32.42
C VAL A 716 39.25 0.33 31.70
N TYR A 717 38.01 0.80 31.80
CA TYR A 717 37.59 2.05 31.17
C TYR A 717 36.54 2.79 32.02
N ASP A 718 36.38 4.08 31.73
CA ASP A 718 35.35 4.92 32.33
C ASP A 718 34.19 5.14 31.35
N SER A 719 32.96 5.05 31.83
CA SER A 719 31.76 5.52 31.14
C SER A 719 31.25 6.83 31.77
N PRO A 720 30.36 7.59 31.10
CA PRO A 720 29.72 8.76 31.72
C PRO A 720 29.02 8.46 33.05
N ALA A 721 28.50 7.24 33.21
CA ALA A 721 27.75 6.83 34.40
C ALA A 721 28.62 6.20 35.49
N ARG A 722 29.75 5.56 35.15
CA ARG A 722 30.56 4.79 36.10
C ARG A 722 32.04 4.75 35.71
N LYS A 723 32.92 4.94 36.70
CA LYS A 723 34.38 4.85 36.56
C LYS A 723 34.91 3.44 36.87
N ASN A 724 36.11 3.12 36.38
CA ASN A 724 36.86 1.89 36.63
C ASN A 724 36.10 0.59 36.27
N ILE A 725 35.38 0.60 35.15
CA ILE A 725 34.63 -0.57 34.68
C ILE A 725 35.62 -1.60 34.14
N GLN A 726 35.67 -2.78 34.77
CA GLN A 726 36.46 -3.92 34.30
C GLN A 726 35.69 -4.71 33.25
N ARG A 727 36.26 -4.83 32.05
CA ARG A 727 35.69 -5.60 30.93
C ARG A 727 36.65 -6.67 30.45
N TRP A 728 36.28 -7.93 30.65
CA TRP A 728 37.04 -9.09 30.17
C TRP A 728 36.81 -9.31 28.68
N VAL A 729 37.63 -8.68 27.85
CA VAL A 729 37.56 -8.74 26.38
C VAL A 729 38.05 -10.07 25.80
N VAL A 730 38.81 -10.87 26.57
CA VAL A 730 39.14 -12.26 26.24
C VAL A 730 38.94 -13.13 27.48
N LYS A 731 38.10 -14.16 27.37
CA LYS A 731 37.71 -15.06 28.47
C LYS A 731 38.04 -16.51 28.13
N GLN A 732 38.67 -17.24 29.06
CA GLN A 732 38.83 -18.68 28.94
C GLN A 732 37.51 -19.39 29.28
N ARG A 733 37.11 -20.38 28.47
CA ARG A 733 35.87 -21.15 28.69
C ARG A 733 36.11 -22.67 28.76
N GLY A 734 37.26 -23.15 28.30
CA GLY A 734 37.65 -24.56 28.39
C GLY A 734 38.54 -24.86 29.61
N PRO A 735 38.58 -26.13 30.07
CA PRO A 735 39.47 -26.56 31.16
C PRO A 735 40.94 -26.37 30.76
N ASP A 736 41.79 -26.13 31.76
CA ASP A 736 43.22 -25.84 31.57
C ASP A 736 43.95 -26.93 30.77
N GLY A 737 44.97 -26.53 30.02
CA GLY A 737 45.75 -27.43 29.17
C GLY A 737 45.21 -27.55 27.74
N TYR A 738 45.29 -28.75 27.15
CA TYR A 738 45.06 -28.95 25.70
C TYR A 738 43.61 -28.71 25.24
N LYS A 739 42.65 -28.63 26.16
CA LYS A 739 41.23 -28.36 25.92
C LYS A 739 40.85 -26.89 26.09
N ALA A 740 41.80 -26.01 26.42
CA ALA A 740 41.56 -24.59 26.58
C ALA A 740 41.09 -23.94 25.27
N TRP A 741 40.04 -23.13 25.35
CA TRP A 741 39.57 -22.28 24.28
C TRP A 741 39.04 -20.98 24.86
N PHE A 742 39.07 -19.93 24.05
CA PHE A 742 38.80 -18.57 24.47
C PHE A 742 37.65 -17.96 23.67
N GLU A 743 36.88 -17.12 24.36
CA GLU A 743 35.87 -16.22 23.83
C GLU A 743 36.50 -14.83 23.77
N ASN A 744 36.61 -14.27 22.58
CA ASN A 744 37.32 -13.04 22.29
C ASN A 744 36.32 -12.04 21.71
N GLU A 745 36.15 -10.89 22.35
CA GLU A 745 35.28 -9.84 21.85
C GLU A 745 35.86 -9.20 20.59
N GLY A 746 35.00 -8.86 19.64
CA GLY A 746 35.37 -8.20 18.40
C GLY A 746 34.20 -7.48 17.77
N PHE A 747 34.44 -6.89 16.60
CA PHE A 747 33.39 -6.25 15.81
C PHE A 747 33.68 -6.35 14.31
N GLY A 748 32.62 -6.50 13.53
CA GLY A 748 32.63 -6.24 12.11
C GLY A 748 32.51 -4.74 11.87
N TYR A 749 33.14 -4.23 10.82
CA TYR A 749 33.04 -2.81 10.46
C TYR A 749 32.76 -2.61 8.97
N GLU A 750 32.03 -1.55 8.66
CA GLU A 750 31.69 -1.18 7.29
C GLU A 750 31.60 0.33 7.14
N VAL A 751 32.18 0.86 6.06
CA VAL A 751 31.97 2.25 5.66
C VAL A 751 30.65 2.33 4.90
N THR A 752 29.70 3.11 5.41
CA THR A 752 28.35 3.23 4.84
C THR A 752 27.86 4.67 4.91
N GLN A 753 26.75 4.97 4.25
CA GLN A 753 26.10 6.28 4.29
C GLN A 753 24.70 6.13 4.89
N MET A 754 24.30 7.06 5.75
CA MET A 754 22.96 7.18 6.33
C MET A 754 22.53 8.64 6.19
N ASP A 755 21.39 8.89 5.53
CA ASP A 755 20.88 10.25 5.23
C ASP A 755 21.93 11.22 4.67
N GLY A 756 22.71 10.74 3.69
CA GLY A 756 23.76 11.56 3.06
C GLY A 756 25.06 11.68 3.88
N ILE A 757 25.11 11.19 5.11
CA ILE A 757 26.28 11.27 5.99
C ILE A 757 27.09 9.97 5.92
N TRP A 758 28.37 10.06 5.60
CA TRP A 758 29.29 8.91 5.67
C TRP A 758 29.62 8.56 7.12
N GLY A 759 29.83 7.27 7.40
CA GLY A 759 30.28 6.83 8.71
C GLY A 759 30.71 5.37 8.74
N ILE A 760 31.16 4.94 9.91
CA ILE A 760 31.56 3.57 10.20
C ILE A 760 30.45 2.88 10.97
N ARG A 761 29.86 1.84 10.39
CA ARG A 761 28.95 0.93 11.08
C ARG A 761 29.75 -0.14 11.79
N ILE A 762 29.52 -0.32 13.09
CA ILE A 762 30.18 -1.31 13.95
C ILE A 762 29.18 -2.40 14.35
N LYS A 763 29.53 -3.66 14.16
CA LYS A 763 28.69 -4.81 14.52
C LYS A 763 29.46 -5.71 15.50
N PRO A 764 29.24 -5.56 16.82
CA PRO A 764 29.90 -6.42 17.82
C PRO A 764 29.64 -7.91 17.54
N PHE A 765 30.65 -8.74 17.77
CA PHE A 765 30.56 -10.20 17.68
C PHE A 765 31.58 -10.85 18.62
N TYR A 766 31.48 -12.17 18.77
CA TYR A 766 32.43 -12.97 19.53
C TYR A 766 33.25 -13.89 18.62
N MET A 767 34.56 -13.75 18.63
CA MET A 767 35.51 -14.67 18.01
C MET A 767 35.88 -15.78 18.99
N PHE A 768 35.99 -17.02 18.52
CA PHE A 768 36.44 -18.14 19.36
C PHE A 768 37.80 -18.63 18.90
N THR A 769 38.77 -18.64 19.79
CA THR A 769 40.16 -19.05 19.50
C THR A 769 40.56 -20.30 20.28
N GLY A 770 41.55 -21.03 19.77
CA GLY A 770 42.13 -22.20 20.41
C GLY A 770 42.99 -21.86 21.63
N ARG A 771 43.79 -22.83 22.08
CA ARG A 771 44.63 -22.75 23.30
C ARG A 771 45.59 -21.57 23.37
N ASP A 772 45.95 -20.98 22.24
CA ASP A 772 46.87 -19.84 22.17
C ASP A 772 46.17 -18.50 22.39
N ALA A 773 44.83 -18.49 22.54
CA ALA A 773 43.99 -17.31 22.65
C ALA A 773 44.09 -16.34 21.44
N LYS A 774 44.61 -16.83 20.30
CA LYS A 774 44.92 -16.04 19.11
C LYS A 774 44.34 -16.65 17.84
N LYS A 775 44.63 -17.92 17.58
CA LYS A 775 44.23 -18.61 16.35
C LYS A 775 42.74 -18.95 16.40
N PRO A 776 41.93 -18.47 15.43
CA PRO A 776 40.51 -18.81 15.36
C PRO A 776 40.27 -20.32 15.22
N LEU A 777 39.21 -20.81 15.86
CA LEU A 777 38.74 -22.18 15.68
C LEU A 777 38.21 -22.43 14.24
N PRO A 778 38.08 -23.69 13.79
CA PRO A 778 37.48 -24.02 12.50
C PRO A 778 36.07 -23.43 12.32
N SER A 779 35.70 -23.10 11.08
CA SER A 779 34.50 -22.31 10.77
C SER A 779 33.20 -22.86 11.36
N PHE A 780 32.96 -24.17 11.26
CA PHE A 780 31.77 -24.85 11.79
C PHE A 780 31.65 -24.71 13.33
N ALA A 781 32.78 -24.80 14.04
CA ALA A 781 32.82 -24.68 15.49
C ALA A 781 32.65 -23.23 15.99
N ARG A 782 33.04 -22.25 15.16
CA ARG A 782 32.84 -20.81 15.45
C ARG A 782 31.38 -20.42 15.33
N THR A 783 30.72 -20.77 14.23
CA THR A 783 29.34 -20.35 13.96
C THR A 783 28.37 -20.89 15.00
N ALA A 784 28.45 -22.19 15.33
CA ALA A 784 27.57 -22.80 16.33
C ALA A 784 27.70 -22.17 17.74
N ARG A 785 28.92 -21.79 18.13
CA ARG A 785 29.19 -21.15 19.44
C ARG A 785 28.78 -19.68 19.47
N ALA A 786 28.99 -18.94 18.37
CA ALA A 786 28.56 -17.55 18.23
C ALA A 786 27.04 -17.42 18.28
N THR A 787 26.32 -18.24 17.52
CA THR A 787 24.85 -18.25 17.51
C THR A 787 24.27 -18.61 18.89
N ARG A 788 24.89 -19.53 19.63
CA ARG A 788 24.46 -19.89 20.99
C ARG A 788 24.71 -18.75 22.00
N ARG A 789 25.81 -18.00 21.87
CA ARG A 789 26.13 -16.87 22.76
C ARG A 789 25.23 -15.66 22.51
N MET A 790 24.93 -15.36 21.23
CA MET A 790 24.05 -14.25 20.84
C MET A 790 22.61 -14.43 21.33
N LYS A 791 22.11 -15.67 21.43
CA LYS A 791 20.79 -15.98 22.02
C LYS A 791 20.64 -15.58 23.50
N LEU A 792 21.73 -15.25 24.19
CA LEU A 792 21.76 -14.88 25.60
C LEU A 792 21.95 -13.37 25.84
N ASP A 793 22.15 -12.57 24.78
CA ASP A 793 22.33 -11.12 24.91
C ASP A 793 20.97 -10.40 24.93
N ARG A 794 20.74 -9.58 25.97
CA ARG A 794 19.57 -8.70 26.14
C ARG A 794 19.89 -7.28 25.65
N ASN A 795 18.89 -6.44 25.40
CA ASN A 795 19.07 -5.06 24.89
C ASN A 795 20.07 -4.21 25.70
N GLN A 796 20.05 -4.29 27.04
CA GLN A 796 21.00 -3.57 27.90
C GLN A 796 22.48 -3.93 27.66
N ASN A 797 22.76 -5.16 27.19
CA ASN A 797 24.12 -5.59 26.88
C ASN A 797 24.62 -4.92 25.58
N VAL A 798 23.73 -4.64 24.63
CA VAL A 798 24.08 -4.02 23.34
C VAL A 798 24.49 -2.57 23.53
N GLU A 799 23.76 -1.81 24.34
CA GLU A 799 24.11 -0.41 24.67
C GLU A 799 25.46 -0.31 25.39
N ASN A 800 25.70 -1.21 26.34
CA ASN A 800 26.98 -1.31 27.05
C ASN A 800 28.15 -1.67 26.11
N ASP A 801 27.89 -2.51 25.12
CA ASP A 801 28.88 -2.91 24.10
C ASP A 801 29.21 -1.73 23.18
N LEU A 802 28.21 -1.00 22.68
CA LEU A 802 28.44 0.19 21.87
C LEU A 802 29.15 1.29 22.67
N THR A 803 28.77 1.50 23.92
CA THR A 803 29.45 2.46 24.81
C THR A 803 30.93 2.11 24.98
N PHE A 804 31.23 0.83 25.23
CA PHE A 804 32.61 0.35 25.33
C PHE A 804 33.38 0.57 24.02
N TRP A 805 32.84 0.15 22.88
CA TRP A 805 33.53 0.29 21.59
C TRP A 805 33.75 1.75 21.19
N GLY A 806 32.78 2.63 21.43
CA GLY A 806 32.92 4.07 21.18
C GLY A 806 34.05 4.67 22.01
N ARG A 807 34.09 4.38 23.32
CA ARG A 807 35.18 4.82 24.22
C ARG A 807 36.53 4.20 23.88
N PHE A 808 36.57 2.92 23.53
CA PHE A 808 37.81 2.22 23.19
C PHE A 808 38.43 2.78 21.90
N LEU A 809 37.63 2.94 20.84
CA LEU A 809 38.08 3.42 19.54
C LEU A 809 38.46 4.90 19.57
N SER A 810 37.75 5.72 20.37
CA SER A 810 38.06 7.14 20.55
C SER A 810 39.13 7.42 21.59
N GLN A 811 39.52 6.40 22.37
CA GLN A 811 40.34 6.57 23.58
C GLN A 811 39.77 7.63 24.54
N GLY A 812 38.45 7.81 24.53
CA GLY A 812 37.74 8.79 25.36
C GLY A 812 37.62 10.19 24.78
N ALA A 813 38.21 10.47 23.60
CA ALA A 813 38.06 11.74 22.91
C ALA A 813 36.67 11.90 22.26
N GLN A 814 36.25 13.15 22.03
CA GLN A 814 34.98 13.45 21.33
C GLN A 814 35.05 13.17 19.82
N THR A 815 36.25 13.21 19.25
CA THR A 815 36.52 12.97 17.83
C THR A 815 37.79 12.16 17.67
N ILE A 816 37.91 11.50 16.52
CA ILE A 816 39.06 10.71 16.11
C ILE A 816 39.57 11.31 14.81
N ASN A 817 40.78 11.88 14.82
CA ASN A 817 41.43 12.24 13.58
C ASN A 817 41.96 10.97 12.91
N LEU A 818 41.28 10.52 11.86
CA LEU A 818 41.70 9.40 11.02
C LEU A 818 42.65 9.84 9.90
N GLY A 819 42.88 11.15 9.79
CA GLY A 819 43.89 11.76 8.96
C GLY A 819 45.32 11.40 9.37
N GLN A 820 46.27 12.06 8.71
CA GLN A 820 47.69 11.74 8.75
C GLN A 820 48.54 12.94 8.35
N GLN A 821 49.85 12.76 8.22
CA GLN A 821 50.72 13.70 7.51
C GLN A 821 49.99 14.30 6.29
N HIS A 822 49.77 15.61 6.35
CA HIS A 822 49.13 16.42 5.30
C HIS A 822 47.61 16.27 5.13
N VAL A 823 46.92 15.54 6.02
CA VAL A 823 45.46 15.39 6.06
C VAL A 823 44.98 15.61 7.49
N ASP A 824 44.61 16.85 7.81
CA ASP A 824 44.28 17.24 9.19
C ASP A 824 42.78 17.22 9.50
N ASP A 825 41.94 17.14 8.46
CA ASP A 825 40.49 17.35 8.50
C ASP A 825 39.66 16.08 8.16
N LEU A 826 40.28 14.89 8.21
CA LEU A 826 39.56 13.61 8.14
C LEU A 826 39.17 13.14 9.55
N ILE A 827 37.99 13.52 10.00
CA ILE A 827 37.57 13.41 11.40
C ILE A 827 36.34 12.50 11.52
N LEU A 828 36.46 11.46 12.34
CA LEU A 828 35.36 10.58 12.74
C LEU A 828 34.83 11.00 14.12
N GLY A 829 33.54 10.86 14.38
CA GLY A 829 32.97 11.03 15.71
C GLY A 829 33.55 10.04 16.74
N GLY A 830 33.57 10.42 18.01
CA GLY A 830 34.00 9.55 19.11
C GLY A 830 32.87 8.71 19.72
N THR A 831 31.62 9.01 19.36
CA THR A 831 30.41 8.36 19.88
C THR A 831 29.50 7.89 18.74
N PHE A 832 28.67 6.90 19.07
CA PHE A 832 27.60 6.42 18.20
C PHE A 832 26.47 7.45 18.07
N VAL A 833 25.75 7.44 16.94
CA VAL A 833 24.58 8.32 16.73
C VAL A 833 23.45 7.90 17.66
N SER A 834 22.86 8.89 18.33
CA SER A 834 21.63 8.71 19.11
C SER A 834 20.46 9.35 18.37
N VAL A 835 19.34 8.62 18.30
CA VAL A 835 18.09 9.10 17.71
C VAL A 835 17.02 9.16 18.81
N GLU A 836 16.38 10.30 18.91
CA GLU A 836 15.23 10.54 19.76
C GLU A 836 13.97 10.04 19.03
N VAL A 837 13.32 9.02 19.57
CA VAL A 837 12.06 8.45 19.04
C VAL A 837 10.95 8.73 20.03
N ILE A 838 9.83 9.21 19.52
CA ILE A 838 8.68 9.60 20.33
C ILE A 838 7.86 8.36 20.64
N GLU A 839 7.53 8.17 21.91
CA GLU A 839 6.71 7.05 22.35
C GLU A 839 5.25 7.39 22.02
N GLU A 840 4.64 6.65 21.11
CA GLU A 840 3.19 6.71 20.92
C GLU A 840 2.54 6.18 22.19
N GLU A 841 1.78 7.02 22.91
CA GLU A 841 0.84 6.53 23.91
C GLU A 841 -0.20 5.68 23.17
N SER A 842 0.09 4.39 23.04
CA SER A 842 -0.90 3.40 22.63
C SER A 842 -1.98 3.41 23.70
N GLY A 843 -3.07 4.12 23.42
CA GLY A 843 -4.23 4.18 24.29
C GLY A 843 -4.69 2.78 24.68
N GLY A 844 -4.77 2.54 25.99
CA GLY A 844 -5.65 1.56 26.60
C GLY A 844 -5.69 0.16 25.97
N ALA A 845 -4.58 -0.57 26.00
CA ALA A 845 -4.63 -2.03 26.05
C ALA A 845 -3.74 -2.49 27.20
N ALA A 846 -4.32 -2.49 28.40
CA ALA A 846 -3.74 -3.22 29.51
C ALA A 846 -3.65 -4.70 29.14
N ASP A 847 -2.43 -5.22 29.23
CA ASP A 847 -2.10 -6.62 29.42
C ASP A 847 -2.35 -7.58 28.23
N GLN A 848 -1.44 -7.58 27.25
CA GLN A 848 -0.98 -8.77 26.50
C GLN A 848 0.11 -8.39 25.48
N ARG A 849 1.37 -8.23 25.93
CA ARG A 849 2.54 -8.32 25.03
C ARG A 849 3.30 -9.62 25.31
N SER A 850 2.83 -10.69 24.68
CA SER A 850 3.64 -11.87 24.41
C SER A 850 4.65 -11.56 23.30
N ASN A 851 5.92 -11.45 23.71
CA ASN A 851 7.13 -11.84 22.99
C ASN A 851 7.00 -12.07 21.45
N PRO A 852 7.42 -11.12 20.58
CA PRO A 852 7.57 -11.41 19.17
C PRO A 852 8.90 -12.16 18.94
N LYS A 853 8.78 -13.46 18.67
CA LYS A 853 9.85 -14.30 18.13
C LYS A 853 10.19 -13.86 16.69
N ALA A 854 11.49 -13.72 16.45
CA ALA A 854 12.24 -14.02 15.22
C ALA A 854 11.46 -14.16 13.88
N ALA A 855 11.72 -13.22 12.97
CA ALA A 855 11.93 -13.45 11.54
C ALA A 855 13.09 -12.59 11.06
#